data_AF-A0A8F2W4P1-F1
#
_entry.id   AF-A0A8F2W4P1-F1
#
_cell.length_a   1.000
_cell.length_b   1.000
_cell.length_c   1.000
_cell.angle_alpha   90.00
_cell.angle_beta   90.00
_cell.angle_gamma   90.00
#
_symmetry.space_group_name_H-M   'P 1'
#
loop_
_entity.id
_entity.type
_entity.pdbx_description
1 polymer ?
#
loop_
_entity_poly.entity_id
_entity_poly.type
_entity_poly.pdbx_seq_one_letter_code
_entity_poly.pdbx_strand_id
1 'polypeptide(L)'
;MSVKGILKQSAAVQGALKETLESYFTSNNFKFVKETHVAALKKAMETVYLRSKPLVCIDVEAYEKVPSKVTELGLAIYDPESQLLSIQPAIKTFHIIISENKHLLNSRFVPNKKFEFNGGISYELSMAQSRQFLTEIFDHYLVERKGSIVGHNVEGDVKWIRGLGVELDNKSVVDTEKLFHISRSRGASLRGILRVLGIPHANLHNAANDAYYTLLASFALCDPVQRQQLNLDCFMRDLTPVSKSRAKLEKRSEKFIHRVRVETSLPRFADFRDSVSVFNDEIQSRSEEYNGNDEAVPTAGESEKQPNDVTTKEGVATKESSETKAAADSVKKTVKRNVKKTVKEAVEPTFQYHRVEGKFKFGAHVSVAGGVSKAVTNAMNIGANSFALFLKNPNRWAAPEVKESEVADFKSLCEKYGYNPRTDVLPHGSYLINMANPDDEKSEKAYLSFVDDLKRCEKLNIGLYNFHPGSSLDGDHRDALKKLAKNINRAIAETSFVKIVIENMAGHGNLIGSDLQDIRDVIDMVEDKSRVGVCIDTCHSFAAGYDIRSEEKFKEFWDTYDKIIGFEFLSAIHLNDSKAPLGANRDLHQKLGYGFLGLEAFRVISNEPGIQGLPIILETPVEKDDSVYGEEIKILEWLEGKSATDEDFKQKSEELSKLGAKERAEQLKKFEVKTAKKKRAADKDISSLLSKKRAKKEDTDDSAVNGEVSEANTEDVKEEES
;
A
#
# COMPACT_ATOMS: atom_id res chain seq x y z
N MET A 1 48.15 -12.64 -14.89
CA MET A 1 48.33 -14.07 -14.54
C MET A 1 48.35 -14.91 -15.81
N SER A 2 48.92 -16.12 -15.79
CA SER A 2 48.75 -17.08 -16.91
C SER A 2 47.29 -17.56 -17.00
N VAL A 3 46.79 -17.82 -18.22
CA VAL A 3 45.46 -18.42 -18.45
C VAL A 3 45.29 -19.72 -17.67
N LYS A 4 46.33 -20.58 -17.60
CA LYS A 4 46.32 -21.80 -16.78
C LYS A 4 46.15 -21.53 -15.27
N GLY A 5 46.62 -20.38 -14.79
CA GLY A 5 46.44 -19.95 -13.39
C GLY A 5 45.01 -19.50 -13.10
N ILE A 6 44.44 -18.70 -14.00
CA ILE A 6 43.04 -18.21 -13.92
C ILE A 6 42.07 -19.40 -13.94
N LEU A 7 42.26 -20.34 -14.88
CA LEU A 7 41.45 -21.57 -14.96
C LEU A 7 41.59 -22.44 -13.70
N LYS A 8 42.79 -22.56 -13.12
CA LYS A 8 43.01 -23.31 -11.87
C LYS A 8 42.34 -22.64 -10.66
N GLN A 9 42.32 -21.31 -10.59
CA GLN A 9 41.59 -20.58 -9.54
C GLN A 9 40.07 -20.70 -9.71
N SER A 10 39.54 -20.54 -10.93
CA SER A 10 38.11 -20.74 -11.22
C SER A 10 37.65 -22.16 -10.86
N ALA A 11 38.42 -23.19 -11.22
CA ALA A 11 38.13 -24.57 -10.84
C ALA A 11 38.14 -24.80 -9.31
N ALA A 12 39.02 -24.14 -8.57
CA ALA A 12 39.05 -24.21 -7.11
C ALA A 12 37.83 -23.53 -6.46
N VAL A 13 37.41 -22.36 -6.98
CA VAL A 13 36.18 -21.68 -6.54
C VAL A 13 34.94 -22.52 -6.84
N GLN A 14 34.87 -23.13 -8.02
CA GLN A 14 33.79 -24.07 -8.39
C GLN A 14 33.76 -25.31 -7.49
N GLY A 15 34.91 -25.82 -7.05
CA GLY A 15 35.01 -26.88 -6.04
C GLY A 15 34.42 -26.45 -4.70
N ALA A 16 34.90 -25.32 -4.16
CA ALA A 16 34.45 -24.78 -2.88
C ALA A 16 32.95 -24.44 -2.85
N LEU A 17 32.38 -23.92 -3.95
CA LEU A 17 30.94 -23.67 -4.06
C LEU A 17 30.12 -24.96 -4.01
N LYS A 18 30.59 -26.05 -4.64
CA LYS A 18 29.93 -27.37 -4.59
C LYS A 18 30.02 -27.99 -3.20
N GLU A 19 31.21 -28.00 -2.60
CA GLU A 19 31.42 -28.51 -1.24
C GLU A 19 30.57 -27.76 -0.21
N THR A 20 30.48 -26.42 -0.32
CA THR A 20 29.60 -25.59 0.51
C THR A 20 28.13 -25.96 0.30
N LEU A 21 27.70 -26.22 -0.93
CA LEU A 21 26.31 -26.57 -1.26
C LEU A 21 25.94 -27.98 -0.78
N GLU A 22 26.83 -28.96 -0.94
CA GLU A 22 26.65 -30.32 -0.44
C GLU A 22 26.64 -30.37 1.10
N SER A 23 27.57 -29.66 1.73
CA SER A 23 27.60 -29.46 3.19
C SER A 23 26.32 -28.78 3.69
N TYR A 24 25.83 -27.74 3.00
CA TYR A 24 24.57 -27.08 3.33
C TYR A 24 23.36 -28.02 3.27
N PHE A 25 23.28 -28.91 2.27
CA PHE A 25 22.20 -29.88 2.17
C PHE A 25 22.34 -31.09 3.11
N THR A 26 23.51 -31.29 3.72
CA THR A 26 23.79 -32.42 4.63
C THR A 26 23.73 -32.00 6.12
N SER A 27 24.06 -30.74 6.43
CA SER A 27 24.13 -30.22 7.81
C SER A 27 22.84 -29.57 8.32
N ASN A 28 21.97 -29.09 7.42
CA ASN A 28 20.73 -28.41 7.81
C ASN A 28 19.56 -29.38 7.97
N ASN A 29 18.91 -29.34 9.14
CA ASN A 29 17.60 -29.97 9.36
C ASN A 29 16.50 -29.15 8.68
N PHE A 30 16.30 -29.33 7.37
CA PHE A 30 15.21 -28.68 6.62
C PHE A 30 13.85 -29.03 7.22
N LYS A 31 13.06 -28.02 7.56
CA LYS A 31 11.67 -28.19 8.02
C LYS A 31 10.75 -27.47 7.04
N PHE A 32 10.44 -28.12 5.92
CA PHE A 32 9.50 -27.63 4.93
C PHE A 32 8.16 -28.36 5.01
N VAL A 33 7.10 -27.71 4.51
CA VAL A 33 5.74 -28.27 4.43
C VAL A 33 5.63 -29.51 3.52
N LYS A 34 6.62 -29.76 2.65
CA LYS A 34 6.74 -30.98 1.83
C LYS A 34 8.21 -31.33 1.60
N GLU A 35 8.54 -32.62 1.60
CA GLU A 35 9.90 -33.11 1.29
C GLU A 35 10.36 -32.70 -0.12
N THR A 36 9.44 -32.67 -1.09
CA THR A 36 9.70 -32.23 -2.47
C THR A 36 10.18 -30.78 -2.59
N HIS A 37 9.99 -29.96 -1.55
CA HIS A 37 10.56 -28.60 -1.52
C HIS A 37 12.09 -28.61 -1.38
N VAL A 38 12.69 -29.59 -0.69
CA VAL A 38 14.15 -29.71 -0.56
C VAL A 38 14.77 -29.96 -1.93
N ALA A 39 14.21 -30.89 -2.71
CA ALA A 39 14.66 -31.17 -4.07
C ALA A 39 14.49 -29.97 -5.03
N ALA A 40 13.37 -29.25 -4.91
CA ALA A 40 13.13 -28.04 -5.71
C ALA A 40 14.11 -26.90 -5.38
N LEU A 41 14.40 -26.69 -4.08
CA LEU A 41 15.39 -25.72 -3.63
C LEU A 41 16.80 -26.11 -4.07
N LYS A 42 17.21 -27.37 -3.87
CA LYS A 42 18.53 -27.88 -4.27
C LYS A 42 18.81 -27.62 -5.76
N LYS A 43 17.88 -28.01 -6.63
CA LYS A 43 17.95 -27.79 -8.09
C LYS A 43 18.09 -26.31 -8.47
N ALA A 44 17.44 -25.40 -7.74
CA ALA A 44 17.56 -23.97 -7.98
C ALA A 44 18.91 -23.40 -7.49
N MET A 45 19.40 -23.86 -6.34
CA MET A 45 20.73 -23.48 -5.85
C MET A 45 21.84 -24.04 -6.75
N GLU A 46 21.73 -25.29 -7.22
CA GLU A 46 22.61 -25.87 -8.25
C GLU A 46 22.63 -25.04 -9.55
N THR A 47 21.52 -24.37 -9.89
CA THR A 47 21.41 -23.53 -11.08
C THR A 47 21.98 -22.12 -10.87
N VAL A 48 21.76 -21.51 -9.69
CA VAL A 48 22.08 -20.09 -9.42
C VAL A 48 23.37 -19.91 -8.60
N TYR A 49 23.51 -20.63 -7.49
CA TYR A 49 24.63 -20.46 -6.54
C TYR A 49 25.96 -20.96 -7.10
N LEU A 50 25.94 -22.06 -7.87
CA LEU A 50 27.14 -22.59 -8.51
C LEU A 50 27.66 -21.70 -9.65
N ARG A 51 26.87 -20.73 -10.14
CA ARG A 51 27.26 -19.76 -11.20
C ARG A 51 27.90 -20.45 -12.42
N SER A 52 27.43 -21.64 -12.78
CA SER A 52 28.10 -22.55 -13.73
C SER A 52 27.63 -22.42 -15.19
N LYS A 53 26.65 -21.55 -15.45
CA LYS A 53 26.06 -21.25 -16.76
C LYS A 53 25.41 -19.86 -16.72
N PRO A 54 25.13 -19.22 -17.87
CA PRO A 54 24.46 -17.92 -17.90
C PRO A 54 23.07 -17.96 -17.24
N LEU A 55 22.68 -16.86 -16.59
CA LEU A 55 21.34 -16.63 -16.08
C LEU A 55 20.73 -15.44 -16.82
N VAL A 56 19.51 -15.60 -17.34
CA VAL A 56 18.78 -14.57 -18.08
C VAL A 56 17.46 -14.32 -17.39
N CYS A 57 17.21 -13.08 -16.98
CA CYS A 57 15.92 -12.63 -16.47
C CYS A 57 15.28 -11.70 -17.50
N ILE A 58 14.02 -11.95 -17.84
CA ILE A 58 13.16 -11.02 -18.58
C ILE A 58 12.01 -10.55 -17.69
N ASP A 59 11.51 -9.35 -17.96
CA ASP A 59 10.24 -8.82 -17.47
C ASP A 59 9.55 -8.06 -18.63
N VAL A 60 8.22 -7.99 -18.63
CA VAL A 60 7.40 -7.48 -19.74
C VAL A 60 6.27 -6.60 -19.19
N GLU A 61 6.46 -5.28 -19.22
CA GLU A 61 5.42 -4.32 -18.82
C GLU A 61 4.48 -4.00 -20.00
N ALA A 62 3.18 -3.93 -19.72
CA ALA A 62 2.13 -3.78 -20.71
C ALA A 62 1.09 -2.73 -20.30
N TYR A 63 0.36 -2.19 -21.28
CA TYR A 63 -0.58 -1.09 -21.03
C TYR A 63 -1.80 -1.55 -20.20
N GLU A 64 -1.97 -0.95 -19.03
CA GLU A 64 -2.93 -1.34 -17.98
C GLU A 64 -4.41 -1.37 -18.43
N LYS A 65 -4.75 -0.67 -19.53
CA LYS A 65 -6.10 -0.66 -20.11
C LYS A 65 -6.29 -1.67 -21.25
N VAL A 66 -5.20 -2.12 -21.88
CA VAL A 66 -5.19 -3.06 -23.01
C VAL A 66 -3.96 -3.96 -22.92
N PRO A 67 -3.97 -5.03 -22.10
CA PRO A 67 -2.77 -5.82 -21.78
C PRO A 67 -2.11 -6.55 -22.98
N SER A 68 -2.76 -6.60 -24.15
CA SER A 68 -2.13 -7.08 -25.38
C SER A 68 -1.12 -6.10 -26.01
N LYS A 69 -1.05 -4.85 -25.50
CA LYS A 69 -0.07 -3.85 -25.91
C LYS A 69 1.10 -3.78 -24.92
N VAL A 70 2.16 -4.54 -25.20
CA VAL A 70 3.45 -4.43 -24.50
C VAL A 70 4.02 -3.03 -24.70
N THR A 71 4.43 -2.38 -23.61
CA THR A 71 4.98 -1.01 -23.59
C THR A 71 6.50 -1.00 -23.43
N GLU A 72 7.04 -1.93 -22.65
CA GLU A 72 8.47 -2.07 -22.35
C GLU A 72 8.87 -3.55 -22.31
N LEU A 73 10.14 -3.82 -22.60
CA LEU A 73 10.79 -5.10 -22.39
C LEU A 73 12.07 -4.86 -21.59
N GLY A 74 12.25 -5.66 -20.53
CA GLY A 74 13.39 -5.56 -19.64
C GLY A 74 14.19 -6.84 -19.61
N LEU A 75 15.51 -6.73 -19.68
CA LEU A 75 16.39 -7.89 -19.63
C LEU A 75 17.56 -7.67 -18.69
N ALA A 76 17.89 -8.69 -17.90
CA ALA A 76 19.07 -8.73 -17.03
C ALA A 76 19.80 -10.06 -17.20
N ILE A 77 21.07 -10.01 -17.61
CA ILE A 77 21.90 -11.19 -17.90
C ILE A 77 23.10 -11.24 -16.95
N TYR A 78 23.24 -12.34 -16.22
CA TYR A 78 24.49 -12.70 -15.56
C TYR A 78 25.22 -13.76 -16.38
N ASP A 79 26.46 -13.46 -16.77
CA ASP A 79 27.33 -14.32 -17.57
C ASP A 79 28.60 -14.64 -16.75
N PRO A 80 28.78 -15.86 -16.24
CA PRO A 80 29.92 -16.20 -15.39
C PRO A 80 31.26 -16.25 -16.14
N GLU A 81 31.25 -16.61 -17.43
CA GLU A 81 32.47 -16.74 -18.23
C GLU A 81 33.06 -15.38 -18.57
N SER A 82 32.22 -14.35 -18.75
CA SER A 82 32.68 -12.97 -18.97
C SER A 82 33.28 -12.30 -17.73
N GLN A 83 33.33 -12.98 -16.57
CA GLN A 83 33.73 -12.37 -15.29
C GLN A 83 34.44 -13.33 -14.32
N LEU A 84 35.21 -14.30 -14.82
CA LEU A 84 35.90 -15.36 -14.07
C LEU A 84 36.77 -14.93 -12.86
N LEU A 85 37.09 -13.64 -12.74
CA LEU A 85 37.88 -13.06 -11.64
C LEU A 85 37.12 -12.02 -10.80
N SER A 86 35.84 -11.75 -11.10
CA SER A 86 35.03 -10.79 -10.35
C SER A 86 34.39 -11.44 -9.12
N ILE A 87 34.59 -10.82 -7.96
CA ILE A 87 33.97 -11.26 -6.69
C ILE A 87 32.49 -10.85 -6.66
N GLN A 88 32.15 -9.69 -7.24
CA GLN A 88 30.78 -9.20 -7.37
C GLN A 88 30.18 -9.61 -8.74
N PRO A 89 28.91 -10.06 -8.79
CA PRO A 89 28.27 -10.42 -10.04
C PRO A 89 27.92 -9.17 -10.87
N ALA A 90 28.66 -8.96 -11.95
CA ALA A 90 28.30 -7.99 -12.99
C ALA A 90 27.10 -8.53 -13.79
N ILE A 91 26.06 -7.70 -13.91
CA ILE A 91 24.81 -8.01 -14.62
C ILE A 91 24.69 -7.03 -15.79
N LYS A 92 24.56 -7.55 -17.02
CA LYS A 92 24.27 -6.75 -18.21
C LYS A 92 22.76 -6.49 -18.26
N THR A 93 22.34 -5.22 -18.27
CA THR A 93 20.92 -4.84 -18.28
C THR A 93 20.55 -4.12 -19.56
N PHE A 94 19.45 -4.52 -20.20
CA PHE A 94 18.89 -3.87 -21.38
C PHE A 94 17.45 -3.42 -21.08
N HIS A 95 17.14 -2.18 -21.43
CA HIS A 95 15.79 -1.65 -21.37
C HIS A 95 15.33 -1.24 -22.77
N ILE A 96 14.19 -1.76 -23.22
CA ILE A 96 13.64 -1.50 -24.55
C ILE A 96 12.24 -0.93 -24.39
N ILE A 97 12.00 0.24 -24.96
CA ILE A 97 10.68 0.87 -25.07
C ILE A 97 10.13 0.57 -26.48
N ILE A 98 8.94 -0.01 -26.53
CA ILE A 98 8.28 -0.38 -27.79
C ILE A 98 7.82 0.89 -28.52
N SER A 99 8.43 1.23 -29.66
CA SER A 99 8.17 2.47 -30.41
C SER A 99 6.68 2.71 -30.66
N GLU A 100 5.96 1.67 -31.13
CA GLU A 100 4.54 1.74 -31.47
C GLU A 100 3.63 2.04 -30.27
N ASN A 101 4.07 1.64 -29.06
CA ASN A 101 3.32 1.77 -27.80
C ASN A 101 3.97 2.76 -26.81
N LYS A 102 5.02 3.49 -27.21
CA LYS A 102 5.76 4.44 -26.37
C LYS A 102 4.86 5.46 -25.69
N HIS A 103 3.87 5.97 -26.43
CA HIS A 103 2.86 6.94 -26.01
C HIS A 103 1.84 6.42 -24.97
N LEU A 104 1.78 5.10 -24.73
CA LEU A 104 0.86 4.49 -23.76
C LEU A 104 1.54 4.42 -22.39
N LEU A 105 1.01 5.13 -21.41
CA LEU A 105 1.58 5.27 -20.07
C LEU A 105 0.63 4.72 -19.00
N ASN A 106 1.16 3.85 -18.14
CA ASN A 106 0.44 3.30 -16.99
C ASN A 106 0.36 4.35 -15.86
N SER A 107 -0.82 4.56 -15.26
CA SER A 107 -1.02 5.59 -14.23
C SER A 107 -2.29 5.42 -13.36
N ARG A 108 -3.04 4.33 -13.52
CA ARG A 108 -4.27 4.03 -12.76
C ARG A 108 -4.06 2.91 -11.75
N PHE A 109 -3.35 1.86 -12.14
CA PHE A 109 -3.08 0.68 -11.32
C PHE A 109 -1.58 0.44 -11.14
N VAL A 110 -0.78 0.73 -12.17
CA VAL A 110 0.68 0.62 -12.16
C VAL A 110 1.28 2.03 -12.27
N PRO A 111 2.23 2.44 -11.41
CA PRO A 111 2.92 3.73 -11.54
C PRO A 111 3.74 3.80 -12.83
N ASN A 112 3.71 4.93 -13.53
CA ASN A 112 4.59 5.14 -14.69
C ASN A 112 6.07 5.16 -14.23
N LYS A 113 6.84 4.13 -14.57
CA LYS A 113 8.31 4.13 -14.43
C LYS A 113 9.06 3.88 -15.73
N LYS A 114 8.37 3.92 -16.89
CA LYS A 114 8.92 3.73 -18.24
C LYS A 114 10.23 4.46 -18.54
N PHE A 115 10.38 5.68 -18.01
CA PHE A 115 11.53 6.54 -18.27
C PHE A 115 12.49 6.64 -17.07
N GLU A 116 12.37 5.73 -16.09
CA GLU A 116 13.14 5.71 -14.84
C GLU A 116 13.99 4.43 -14.70
N PHE A 117 14.56 3.97 -15.81
CA PHE A 117 15.51 2.86 -15.83
C PHE A 117 16.82 3.22 -15.11
N ASN A 118 17.19 2.43 -14.10
CA ASN A 118 18.34 2.72 -13.24
C ASN A 118 19.70 2.49 -13.95
N GLY A 119 19.73 1.68 -15.02
CA GLY A 119 20.93 1.39 -15.82
C GLY A 119 21.22 2.43 -16.92
N GLY A 120 20.54 3.58 -16.92
CA GLY A 120 20.78 4.68 -17.84
C GLY A 120 20.06 4.55 -19.18
N ILE A 121 20.70 3.90 -20.17
CA ILE A 121 20.24 3.95 -21.56
C ILE A 121 19.02 3.05 -21.79
N SER A 122 17.96 3.65 -22.33
CA SER A 122 16.78 2.94 -22.84
C SER A 122 16.77 2.97 -24.36
N TYR A 123 16.68 1.81 -24.99
CA TYR A 123 16.61 1.66 -26.44
C TYR A 123 15.16 1.79 -26.91
N GLU A 124 14.94 2.46 -28.04
CA GLU A 124 13.62 2.56 -28.67
C GLU A 124 13.60 1.70 -29.92
N LEU A 125 12.83 0.60 -29.88
CA LEU A 125 12.77 -0.41 -30.93
C LEU A 125 11.31 -0.72 -31.27
N SER A 126 11.03 -1.01 -32.54
CA SER A 126 9.75 -1.59 -32.93
C SER A 126 9.52 -2.97 -32.29
N MET A 127 8.28 -3.42 -32.21
CA MET A 127 7.93 -4.78 -31.79
C MET A 127 8.60 -5.86 -32.66
N ALA A 128 8.87 -5.58 -33.94
CA ALA A 128 9.60 -6.48 -34.83
C ALA A 128 11.09 -6.58 -34.45
N GLN A 129 11.78 -5.45 -34.34
CA GLN A 129 13.19 -5.40 -33.93
C GLN A 129 13.41 -5.96 -32.52
N SER A 130 12.48 -5.67 -31.60
CA SER A 130 12.51 -6.18 -30.22
C SER A 130 12.44 -7.71 -30.14
N ARG A 131 11.65 -8.34 -31.03
CA ARG A 131 11.58 -9.80 -31.14
C ARG A 131 12.88 -10.37 -31.69
N GLN A 132 13.40 -9.81 -32.78
CA GLN A 132 14.67 -10.25 -33.36
C GLN A 132 15.81 -10.19 -32.33
N PHE A 133 15.99 -9.05 -31.67
CA PHE A 133 17.01 -8.85 -30.64
C PHE A 133 16.88 -9.88 -29.51
N LEU A 134 15.66 -10.16 -29.04
CA LEU A 134 15.46 -11.13 -27.96
C LEU A 134 15.62 -12.59 -28.44
N THR A 135 15.26 -12.93 -29.68
CA THR A 135 15.60 -14.24 -30.26
C THR A 135 17.10 -14.44 -30.30
N GLU A 136 17.87 -13.52 -30.89
CA GLU A 136 19.34 -13.59 -30.97
C GLU A 136 20.00 -13.73 -29.58
N ILE A 137 19.52 -12.98 -28.59
CA ILE A 137 20.01 -13.03 -27.21
C ILE A 137 19.61 -14.33 -26.49
N PHE A 138 18.38 -14.83 -26.68
CA PHE A 138 17.94 -16.08 -26.07
C PHE A 138 18.60 -17.30 -26.70
N ASP A 139 18.77 -17.33 -28.02
CA ASP A 139 19.47 -18.42 -28.70
C ASP A 139 20.92 -18.50 -28.19
N HIS A 140 21.64 -17.37 -28.12
CA HIS A 140 23.00 -17.37 -27.59
C HIS A 140 23.10 -17.80 -26.11
N TYR A 141 22.37 -17.15 -25.20
CA TYR A 141 22.55 -17.39 -23.76
C TYR A 141 21.78 -18.62 -23.23
N LEU A 142 20.63 -18.98 -23.80
CA LEU A 142 19.80 -20.08 -23.32
C LEU A 142 19.96 -21.37 -24.15
N VAL A 143 20.12 -21.28 -25.47
CA VAL A 143 20.23 -22.47 -26.35
C VAL A 143 21.70 -22.89 -26.52
N GLU A 144 22.54 -22.06 -27.14
CA GLU A 144 23.96 -22.37 -27.40
C GLU A 144 24.72 -22.64 -26.10
N ARG A 145 24.64 -21.68 -25.16
CA ARG A 145 25.36 -21.71 -23.87
C ARG A 145 24.58 -22.38 -22.74
N LYS A 146 23.42 -22.97 -23.03
CA LYS A 146 22.60 -23.80 -22.12
C LYS A 146 22.36 -23.12 -20.76
N GLY A 147 22.09 -21.82 -20.80
CA GLY A 147 21.83 -20.97 -19.64
C GLY A 147 20.51 -21.31 -18.95
N SER A 148 20.01 -20.40 -18.13
CA SER A 148 18.73 -20.62 -17.44
C SER A 148 17.95 -19.33 -17.21
N ILE A 149 16.65 -19.45 -17.33
CA ILE A 149 15.71 -18.36 -17.05
C ILE A 149 15.59 -18.19 -15.55
N VAL A 150 15.74 -16.95 -15.10
CA VAL A 150 15.32 -16.48 -13.79
C VAL A 150 14.10 -15.58 -14.01
N GLY A 151 13.18 -15.54 -13.05
CA GLY A 151 12.08 -14.57 -13.12
C GLY A 151 11.17 -14.59 -11.89
N HIS A 152 10.03 -13.92 -11.99
CA HIS A 152 9.08 -13.76 -10.90
C HIS A 152 7.66 -14.10 -11.38
N ASN A 153 7.13 -15.27 -10.97
CA ASN A 153 5.91 -15.86 -11.55
C ASN A 153 6.02 -16.13 -13.07
N VAL A 154 7.08 -16.83 -13.47
CA VAL A 154 7.64 -16.89 -14.85
C VAL A 154 6.77 -17.55 -15.92
N GLU A 155 5.55 -17.96 -15.60
CA GLU A 155 4.71 -18.79 -16.47
C GLU A 155 4.18 -18.01 -17.69
N GLY A 156 3.98 -16.69 -17.52
CA GLY A 156 3.68 -15.78 -18.64
C GLY A 156 4.89 -15.62 -19.57
N ASP A 157 6.06 -15.35 -18.99
CA ASP A 157 7.29 -15.05 -19.73
C ASP A 157 7.79 -16.27 -20.51
N VAL A 158 7.83 -17.45 -19.88
CA VAL A 158 8.22 -18.70 -20.55
C VAL A 158 7.25 -19.06 -21.68
N LYS A 159 5.95 -18.74 -21.55
CA LYS A 159 4.99 -18.89 -22.63
C LYS A 159 5.25 -17.90 -23.78
N TRP A 160 5.66 -16.68 -23.47
CA TRP A 160 6.01 -15.65 -24.46
C TRP A 160 7.32 -15.98 -25.19
N ILE A 161 8.38 -16.39 -24.47
CA ILE A 161 9.68 -16.80 -25.03
C ILE A 161 9.53 -18.03 -25.94
N ARG A 162 8.74 -19.03 -25.55
CA ARG A 162 8.40 -20.17 -26.44
C ARG A 162 7.66 -19.72 -27.70
N GLY A 163 6.92 -18.61 -27.64
CA GLY A 163 6.31 -17.95 -28.79
C GLY A 163 7.29 -17.25 -29.74
N LEU A 164 8.57 -17.11 -29.35
CA LEU A 164 9.68 -16.67 -30.21
C LEU A 164 10.43 -17.83 -30.88
N GLY A 165 10.04 -19.08 -30.62
CA GLY A 165 10.67 -20.30 -31.16
C GLY A 165 11.72 -20.96 -30.25
N VAL A 166 12.04 -20.35 -29.10
CA VAL A 166 13.10 -20.82 -28.19
C VAL A 166 12.61 -22.04 -27.38
N GLU A 167 13.30 -23.18 -27.52
CA GLU A 167 13.04 -24.36 -26.69
C GLU A 167 13.61 -24.19 -25.27
N LEU A 168 12.81 -24.55 -24.27
CA LEU A 168 13.13 -24.35 -22.86
C LEU A 168 12.70 -25.55 -22.02
N ASP A 169 13.66 -26.25 -21.43
CA ASP A 169 13.40 -27.38 -20.54
C ASP A 169 12.96 -26.91 -19.15
N ASN A 170 12.13 -27.69 -18.46
CA ASN A 170 11.64 -27.36 -17.12
C ASN A 170 12.72 -27.55 -16.03
N LYS A 171 14.00 -27.77 -16.38
CA LYS A 171 15.13 -27.79 -15.45
C LYS A 171 15.86 -26.45 -15.40
N SER A 172 15.87 -25.73 -16.51
CA SER A 172 16.61 -24.47 -16.72
C SER A 172 15.77 -23.23 -16.42
N VAL A 173 14.83 -23.34 -15.46
CA VAL A 173 13.88 -22.28 -15.11
C VAL A 173 13.81 -22.15 -13.57
N VAL A 174 14.06 -20.95 -13.07
CA VAL A 174 14.11 -20.59 -11.65
C VAL A 174 13.14 -19.46 -11.35
N ASP A 175 12.09 -19.76 -10.59
CA ASP A 175 11.04 -18.81 -10.23
C ASP A 175 11.23 -18.32 -8.78
N THR A 176 11.52 -17.02 -8.63
CA THR A 176 11.77 -16.38 -7.34
C THR A 176 10.55 -16.35 -6.43
N GLU A 177 9.33 -16.27 -6.97
CA GLU A 177 8.12 -16.35 -6.13
C GLU A 177 7.95 -17.77 -5.59
N LYS A 178 8.17 -18.79 -6.43
CA LYS A 178 8.05 -20.20 -6.01
C LYS A 178 9.14 -20.58 -5.00
N LEU A 179 10.37 -20.05 -5.12
CA LEU A 179 11.43 -20.20 -4.10
C LEU A 179 11.09 -19.49 -2.78
N PHE A 180 10.53 -18.28 -2.84
CA PHE A 180 10.08 -17.57 -1.65
C PHE A 180 8.89 -18.29 -0.98
N HIS A 181 7.97 -18.84 -1.78
CA HIS A 181 6.84 -19.64 -1.31
C HIS A 181 7.30 -20.90 -0.56
N ILE A 182 8.31 -21.62 -1.06
CA ILE A 182 8.93 -22.75 -0.34
C ILE A 182 9.37 -22.34 1.07
N SER A 183 9.92 -21.13 1.20
CA SER A 183 10.55 -20.60 2.41
C SER A 183 9.56 -19.95 3.41
N ARG A 184 8.34 -19.58 2.99
CA ARG A 184 7.34 -18.83 3.81
C ARG A 184 5.87 -19.25 3.62
N SER A 185 5.59 -20.33 2.88
CA SER A 185 4.27 -20.91 2.54
C SER A 185 3.26 -20.00 1.79
N ARG A 186 3.65 -18.79 1.39
CA ARG A 186 2.82 -17.84 0.66
C ARG A 186 3.67 -17.10 -0.36
N GLY A 187 3.10 -16.88 -1.55
CA GLY A 187 3.67 -15.99 -2.56
C GLY A 187 3.73 -14.54 -2.09
N ALA A 188 4.60 -13.76 -2.71
CA ALA A 188 4.84 -12.35 -2.40
C ALA A 188 5.42 -11.66 -3.63
N SER A 189 4.97 -10.44 -3.93
CA SER A 189 5.53 -9.65 -5.04
C SER A 189 7.01 -9.36 -4.86
N LEU A 190 7.73 -9.10 -5.96
CA LEU A 190 9.16 -8.76 -6.00
C LEU A 190 9.55 -7.73 -4.93
N ARG A 191 8.81 -6.61 -4.82
CA ARG A 191 8.99 -5.59 -3.77
C ARG A 191 8.91 -6.16 -2.34
N GLY A 192 8.08 -7.17 -2.12
CA GLY A 192 7.98 -7.91 -0.85
C GLY A 192 9.19 -8.81 -0.61
N ILE A 193 9.62 -9.55 -1.62
CA ILE A 193 10.81 -10.42 -1.58
C ILE A 193 12.07 -9.61 -1.28
N LEU A 194 12.32 -8.54 -2.03
CA LEU A 194 13.50 -7.67 -1.86
C LEU A 194 13.61 -7.10 -0.44
N ARG A 195 12.48 -6.71 0.18
CA ARG A 195 12.43 -6.26 1.58
C ARG A 195 12.77 -7.36 2.59
N VAL A 196 12.44 -8.63 2.28
CA VAL A 196 12.79 -9.78 3.12
C VAL A 196 14.24 -10.23 2.90
N LEU A 197 14.84 -9.93 1.74
CA LEU A 197 16.25 -10.17 1.46
C LEU A 197 17.17 -9.02 1.89
N GLY A 198 16.60 -7.88 2.31
CA GLY A 198 17.34 -6.67 2.69
C GLY A 198 17.88 -5.85 1.51
N ILE A 199 17.47 -6.18 0.27
CA ILE A 199 18.00 -5.58 -0.96
C ILE A 199 17.40 -4.18 -1.19
N PRO A 200 18.21 -3.11 -1.22
CA PRO A 200 17.76 -1.76 -1.60
C PRO A 200 17.26 -1.75 -3.05
N HIS A 201 16.14 -1.07 -3.32
CA HIS A 201 15.54 -1.04 -4.65
C HIS A 201 14.75 0.24 -4.91
N ALA A 202 14.86 0.74 -6.15
CA ALA A 202 14.14 1.90 -6.66
C ALA A 202 13.52 1.58 -8.03
N ASN A 203 12.46 2.31 -8.39
CA ASN A 203 11.88 2.33 -9.75
C ASN A 203 11.43 0.98 -10.31
N LEU A 204 10.94 0.09 -9.43
CA LEU A 204 10.09 -1.04 -9.81
C LEU A 204 8.81 -0.55 -10.53
N HIS A 205 8.25 -1.37 -11.41
CA HIS A 205 7.34 -1.05 -12.53
C HIS A 205 8.04 -0.44 -13.76
N ASN A 206 9.32 -0.80 -13.93
CA ASN A 206 10.06 -0.60 -15.16
C ASN A 206 10.77 -1.92 -15.45
N ALA A 207 10.41 -2.55 -16.57
CA ALA A 207 10.74 -3.95 -16.81
C ALA A 207 12.24 -4.27 -16.60
N ALA A 208 13.16 -3.40 -17.03
CA ALA A 208 14.60 -3.68 -16.89
C ALA A 208 15.10 -3.55 -15.44
N ASN A 209 14.51 -2.66 -14.64
CA ASN A 209 14.74 -2.63 -13.20
C ASN A 209 14.20 -3.90 -12.54
N ASP A 210 12.97 -4.31 -12.84
CA ASP A 210 12.33 -5.48 -12.23
C ASP A 210 13.03 -6.79 -12.61
N ALA A 211 13.50 -6.94 -13.85
CA ALA A 211 14.36 -8.05 -14.27
C ALA A 211 15.70 -8.06 -13.49
N TYR A 212 16.36 -6.90 -13.33
CA TYR A 212 17.60 -6.77 -12.56
C TYR A 212 17.43 -7.15 -11.09
N TYR A 213 16.42 -6.59 -10.42
CA TYR A 213 16.17 -6.89 -9.01
C TYR A 213 15.67 -8.33 -8.80
N THR A 214 14.96 -8.91 -9.77
CA THR A 214 14.58 -10.33 -9.73
C THR A 214 15.81 -11.25 -9.83
N LEU A 215 16.79 -10.90 -10.66
CA LEU A 215 18.05 -11.64 -10.74
C LEU A 215 18.85 -11.53 -9.42
N LEU A 216 18.94 -10.33 -8.82
CA LEU A 216 19.52 -10.13 -7.48
C LEU A 216 18.78 -10.93 -6.39
N ALA A 217 17.45 -10.96 -6.43
CA ALA A 217 16.65 -11.74 -5.50
C ALA A 217 16.91 -13.25 -5.65
N SER A 218 17.20 -13.74 -6.87
CA SER A 218 17.51 -15.16 -7.07
C SER A 218 18.87 -15.54 -6.46
N PHE A 219 19.91 -14.71 -6.58
CA PHE A 219 21.19 -14.94 -5.90
C PHE A 219 21.01 -15.04 -4.39
N ALA A 220 20.32 -14.05 -3.78
CA ALA A 220 20.09 -14.01 -2.35
C ALA A 220 19.14 -15.11 -1.81
N LEU A 221 18.19 -15.60 -2.64
CA LEU A 221 17.34 -16.75 -2.29
C LEU A 221 18.06 -18.10 -2.40
N CYS A 222 19.17 -18.16 -3.13
CA CYS A 222 19.95 -19.37 -3.38
C CYS A 222 21.30 -19.42 -2.64
N ASP A 223 21.66 -18.39 -1.86
CA ASP A 223 22.90 -18.37 -1.09
C ASP A 223 22.78 -19.11 0.26
N PRO A 224 23.58 -20.16 0.53
CA PRO A 224 23.58 -20.92 1.79
C PRO A 224 23.62 -20.07 3.07
N VAL A 225 24.47 -19.03 3.09
CA VAL A 225 24.73 -18.22 4.28
C VAL A 225 23.57 -17.24 4.49
N GLN A 226 23.10 -16.58 3.44
CA GLN A 226 21.98 -15.66 3.53
C GLN A 226 20.67 -16.39 3.89
N ARG A 227 20.45 -17.61 3.37
CA ARG A 227 19.32 -18.47 3.76
C ARG A 227 19.32 -18.82 5.25
N GLN A 228 20.47 -19.21 5.81
CA GLN A 228 20.62 -19.45 7.25
C GLN A 228 20.43 -18.16 8.09
N GLN A 229 21.02 -17.04 7.67
CA GLN A 229 20.88 -15.74 8.37
C GLN A 229 19.42 -15.24 8.40
N LEU A 230 18.65 -15.48 7.34
CA LEU A 230 17.24 -15.09 7.24
C LEU A 230 16.26 -16.20 7.70
N ASN A 231 16.78 -17.33 8.16
CA ASN A 231 16.06 -18.52 8.62
C ASN A 231 14.99 -18.98 7.60
N LEU A 232 15.40 -19.25 6.36
CA LEU A 232 14.50 -19.56 5.24
C LEU A 232 14.17 -21.07 5.10
N ASP A 233 14.75 -21.93 5.94
CA ASP A 233 14.75 -23.39 5.77
C ASP A 233 14.05 -24.14 6.90
N CYS A 234 13.65 -23.43 7.96
CA CYS A 234 12.92 -23.96 9.12
C CYS A 234 11.48 -23.42 9.18
N PHE A 235 10.70 -23.60 8.11
CA PHE A 235 9.29 -23.21 8.05
C PHE A 235 8.34 -24.39 8.33
N MET A 236 8.21 -24.74 9.62
CA MET A 236 7.09 -25.56 10.09
C MET A 236 5.79 -24.75 10.03
N ARG A 237 4.71 -25.37 9.55
CA ARG A 237 3.35 -24.89 9.76
C ARG A 237 2.66 -25.88 10.67
N ASP A 238 2.34 -25.48 11.90
CA ASP A 238 1.73 -26.37 12.90
C ASP A 238 0.51 -27.10 12.33
N LEU A 239 0.57 -28.44 12.28
CA LEU A 239 -0.50 -29.31 11.81
C LEU A 239 -1.51 -29.65 12.92
N THR A 240 -1.78 -28.68 13.79
CA THR A 240 -2.99 -28.66 14.62
C THR A 240 -4.03 -27.75 13.94
N PRO A 241 -5.34 -27.90 14.22
CA PRO A 241 -6.38 -27.06 13.61
C PRO A 241 -6.40 -25.63 14.22
N VAL A 242 -5.36 -24.85 13.92
CA VAL A 242 -5.12 -23.50 14.44
C VAL A 242 -6.12 -22.48 13.88
N SER A 243 -6.60 -21.56 14.73
CA SER A 243 -7.56 -20.53 14.34
C SER A 243 -6.98 -19.56 13.29
N LYS A 244 -7.89 -18.95 12.50
CA LYS A 244 -7.51 -17.99 11.44
C LYS A 244 -6.79 -16.74 11.97
N SER A 245 -6.91 -16.44 13.27
CA SER A 245 -6.23 -15.34 13.93
C SER A 245 -4.78 -15.69 14.30
N ARG A 246 -4.51 -16.86 14.87
CA ARG A 246 -3.12 -17.29 15.17
C ARG A 246 -2.28 -17.48 13.89
N ALA A 247 -2.86 -17.99 12.81
CA ALA A 247 -2.26 -18.01 11.46
C ALA A 247 -2.12 -16.61 10.76
N LYS A 248 -2.57 -15.55 11.43
CA LYS A 248 -2.37 -14.11 11.11
C LYS A 248 -1.40 -13.45 12.10
N LEU A 249 -1.25 -14.01 13.31
CA LEU A 249 -0.30 -13.64 14.36
C LEU A 249 1.12 -14.12 14.02
N GLU A 250 1.29 -15.38 13.59
CA GLU A 250 2.55 -15.93 13.07
C GLU A 250 3.05 -15.11 11.87
N LYS A 251 2.13 -14.78 10.94
CA LYS A 251 2.40 -13.90 9.79
C LYS A 251 2.76 -12.44 10.19
N ARG A 252 2.61 -12.07 11.47
CA ARG A 252 3.07 -10.81 12.07
C ARG A 252 4.39 -10.99 12.83
N SER A 253 4.60 -12.09 13.56
CA SER A 253 5.87 -12.37 14.25
C SER A 253 7.03 -12.62 13.27
N GLU A 254 6.80 -13.31 12.15
CA GLU A 254 7.79 -13.43 11.07
C GLU A 254 8.24 -12.05 10.54
N LYS A 255 7.29 -11.13 10.36
CA LYS A 255 7.57 -9.74 9.95
C LYS A 255 8.21 -8.89 11.05
N PHE A 256 8.15 -9.33 12.30
CA PHE A 256 8.72 -8.64 13.45
C PHE A 256 10.18 -9.06 13.66
N ILE A 257 10.45 -10.38 13.69
CA ILE A 257 11.80 -10.95 13.76
C ILE A 257 12.66 -10.47 12.59
N HIS A 258 12.09 -10.44 11.38
CA HIS A 258 12.80 -9.91 10.20
C HIS A 258 13.14 -8.42 10.33
N ARG A 259 12.33 -7.64 11.04
CA ARG A 259 12.55 -6.19 11.21
C ARG A 259 13.64 -5.90 12.24
N VAL A 260 13.57 -6.55 13.40
CA VAL A 260 14.56 -6.39 14.48
C VAL A 260 15.96 -6.76 13.99
N ARG A 261 16.10 -7.89 13.27
CA ARG A 261 17.43 -8.34 12.80
C ARG A 261 18.09 -7.39 11.79
N VAL A 262 17.30 -6.65 11.00
CA VAL A 262 17.80 -5.65 10.04
C VAL A 262 18.17 -4.32 10.72
N GLU A 263 17.44 -3.93 11.77
CA GLU A 263 17.70 -2.68 12.52
C GLU A 263 18.95 -2.80 13.43
N THR A 264 19.45 -4.02 13.73
CA THR A 264 20.60 -4.25 14.63
C THR A 264 21.98 -4.49 14.00
N SER A 265 22.12 -4.65 12.67
CA SER A 265 23.40 -5.08 12.06
C SER A 265 23.82 -4.36 10.78
N LEU A 266 23.21 -3.22 10.44
CA LEU A 266 23.66 -2.39 9.31
C LEU A 266 24.62 -1.29 9.79
N PRO A 267 25.80 -1.12 9.16
CA PRO A 267 26.62 0.07 9.35
C PRO A 267 25.82 1.35 9.02
N ARG A 268 26.09 2.45 9.73
CA ARG A 268 25.48 3.75 9.43
C ARG A 268 26.12 4.34 8.18
N PHE A 269 25.55 4.04 7.02
CA PHE A 269 25.96 4.58 5.72
C PHE A 269 25.76 6.11 5.64
N ALA A 270 26.78 6.87 6.02
CA ALA A 270 26.89 8.29 5.72
C ALA A 270 27.62 8.53 4.37
N ASP A 271 28.66 7.74 4.10
CA ASP A 271 29.73 8.13 3.16
C ASP A 271 29.47 7.78 1.69
N PHE A 272 28.42 7.01 1.38
CA PHE A 272 28.16 6.52 0.02
C PHE A 272 27.78 7.63 -0.98
N ARG A 273 27.47 8.85 -0.50
CA ARG A 273 27.12 9.97 -1.39
C ARG A 273 28.34 10.56 -2.08
N ASP A 274 29.49 10.53 -1.42
CA ASP A 274 30.72 11.17 -1.90
C ASP A 274 31.52 10.23 -2.82
N SER A 275 31.42 8.91 -2.61
CA SER A 275 32.01 7.90 -3.48
C SER A 275 31.43 7.90 -4.91
N VAL A 276 30.18 8.32 -5.09
CA VAL A 276 29.55 8.38 -6.42
C VAL A 276 30.04 9.59 -7.23
N SER A 277 30.37 10.71 -6.59
CA SER A 277 31.03 11.85 -7.26
C SER A 277 32.42 11.47 -7.78
N VAL A 278 33.26 10.88 -6.92
CA VAL A 278 34.65 10.51 -7.28
C VAL A 278 34.69 9.52 -8.46
N PHE A 279 33.76 8.56 -8.50
CA PHE A 279 33.72 7.54 -9.56
C PHE A 279 33.28 8.08 -10.93
N ASN A 280 32.53 9.18 -10.99
CA ASN A 280 32.18 9.83 -12.27
C ASN A 280 33.36 10.63 -12.84
N ASP A 281 34.09 11.35 -11.98
CA ASP A 281 35.23 12.18 -12.40
C ASP A 281 36.37 11.32 -12.98
N GLU A 282 36.65 10.14 -12.40
CA GLU A 282 37.64 9.18 -12.94
C GLU A 282 37.27 8.58 -14.32
N ILE A 283 36.00 8.62 -14.72
CA ILE A 283 35.55 8.13 -16.04
C ILE A 283 35.60 9.26 -17.08
N GLN A 284 35.26 10.51 -16.73
CA GLN A 284 35.43 11.64 -17.66
C GLN A 284 36.91 11.94 -17.94
N SER A 285 37.82 11.74 -16.98
CA SER A 285 39.26 11.95 -17.18
C SER A 285 39.97 10.87 -17.99
N ARG A 286 39.24 9.88 -18.55
CA ARG A 286 39.83 8.72 -19.24
C ARG A 286 39.43 8.54 -20.71
N SER A 287 38.73 9.53 -21.29
CA SER A 287 38.25 9.49 -22.68
C SER A 287 38.99 10.43 -23.65
N GLU A 288 40.09 11.08 -23.24
CA GLU A 288 40.81 12.05 -24.08
C GLU A 288 42.13 11.53 -24.72
N GLU A 289 42.57 10.30 -24.41
CA GLU A 289 43.79 9.70 -24.98
C GLU A 289 43.50 8.49 -25.90
N TYR A 290 43.06 8.75 -27.14
CA TYR A 290 43.36 7.85 -28.27
C TYR A 290 43.31 8.61 -29.62
N ASN A 291 44.46 8.81 -30.25
CA ASN A 291 44.61 9.60 -31.48
C ASN A 291 45.70 8.98 -32.39
N GLY A 292 45.36 8.65 -33.65
CA GLY A 292 46.26 8.05 -34.66
C GLY A 292 46.47 6.53 -34.49
N ASN A 293 46.50 5.68 -35.53
CA ASN A 293 47.04 5.86 -36.89
C ASN A 293 46.29 5.01 -37.95
N ASP A 294 46.72 5.15 -39.21
CA ASP A 294 46.11 4.63 -40.44
C ASP A 294 46.32 3.13 -40.72
N GLU A 295 45.38 2.53 -41.46
CA GLU A 295 45.67 1.61 -42.59
C GLU A 295 44.63 1.84 -43.72
N ALA A 296 44.85 1.27 -44.92
CA ALA A 296 44.48 1.90 -46.20
C ALA A 296 43.24 1.36 -46.96
N VAL A 297 42.89 2.11 -48.02
CA VAL A 297 41.74 1.95 -48.95
C VAL A 297 41.89 0.75 -49.92
N PRO A 298 40.80 0.27 -50.58
CA PRO A 298 40.51 0.76 -51.94
C PRO A 298 39.02 1.00 -52.30
N THR A 299 38.75 2.18 -52.90
CA THR A 299 38.09 2.49 -54.21
C THR A 299 36.93 1.60 -54.77
N ALA A 300 36.05 2.06 -55.69
CA ALA A 300 35.91 3.28 -56.49
C ALA A 300 34.42 3.61 -56.80
N GLY A 301 34.09 4.79 -57.37
CA GLY A 301 32.72 5.11 -57.83
C GLY A 301 32.50 6.57 -58.27
N GLU A 302 32.88 6.89 -59.50
CA GLU A 302 32.63 8.16 -60.23
C GLU A 302 31.15 8.23 -60.74
N SER A 303 30.58 9.30 -61.31
CA SER A 303 30.97 10.68 -61.73
C SER A 303 29.78 11.66 -61.43
N GLU A 304 29.57 12.91 -61.92
CA GLU A 304 30.23 13.80 -62.91
C GLU A 304 29.96 15.30 -62.61
N LYS A 305 29.86 16.21 -63.62
CA LYS A 305 29.84 17.68 -63.46
C LYS A 305 29.12 18.48 -64.59
N GLN A 306 28.52 19.63 -64.22
CA GLN A 306 28.53 20.93 -64.96
C GLN A 306 27.75 21.06 -66.32
N PRO A 307 27.63 22.27 -66.92
CA PRO A 307 27.30 23.60 -66.34
C PRO A 307 26.34 24.52 -67.18
N ASN A 308 26.03 25.72 -66.63
CA ASN A 308 25.78 27.05 -67.27
C ASN A 308 24.66 27.28 -68.34
N ASP A 309 23.69 28.17 -68.03
CA ASP A 309 23.34 29.44 -68.75
C ASP A 309 21.90 29.96 -68.42
N VAL A 310 21.42 31.19 -68.75
CA VAL A 310 21.96 32.58 -68.68
C VAL A 310 20.82 33.64 -68.89
N THR A 311 21.02 34.91 -68.48
CA THR A 311 20.22 36.15 -68.80
C THR A 311 18.74 36.36 -68.34
N THR A 312 18.55 37.48 -67.62
CA THR A 312 17.49 38.54 -67.71
C THR A 312 15.97 38.35 -67.42
N LYS A 313 15.52 39.24 -66.50
CA LYS A 313 14.34 40.16 -66.52
C LYS A 313 12.94 39.76 -65.98
N GLU A 314 12.46 40.68 -65.11
CA GLU A 314 11.08 41.15 -64.84
C GLU A 314 10.01 40.15 -64.32
N GLY A 315 9.35 40.47 -63.18
CA GLY A 315 8.30 39.57 -62.66
C GLY A 315 7.61 39.78 -61.30
N VAL A 316 7.61 40.95 -60.64
CA VAL A 316 6.58 41.40 -59.65
C VAL A 316 6.33 40.61 -58.32
N ALA A 317 6.10 41.38 -57.23
CA ALA A 317 5.37 41.07 -55.98
C ALA A 317 6.06 40.40 -54.74
N THR A 318 6.15 41.23 -53.69
CA THR A 318 5.85 40.99 -52.25
C THR A 318 6.70 40.06 -51.36
N LYS A 319 7.30 40.69 -50.32
CA LYS A 319 7.38 40.28 -48.89
C LYS A 319 7.95 38.87 -48.58
N GLU A 320 9.10 38.73 -47.92
CA GLU A 320 9.27 39.03 -46.48
C GLU A 320 10.75 39.06 -46.02
N SER A 321 10.97 39.46 -44.75
CA SER A 321 12.18 39.25 -43.92
C SER A 321 13.49 39.98 -44.24
N SER A 322 13.93 40.76 -43.26
CA SER A 322 15.33 40.94 -42.85
C SER A 322 15.35 40.86 -41.29
N GLU A 323 16.46 40.68 -40.56
CA GLU A 323 17.85 40.89 -40.93
C GLU A 323 18.83 39.95 -40.19
N THR A 324 20.08 40.03 -40.62
CA THR A 324 21.27 39.21 -40.34
C THR A 324 21.78 39.04 -38.90
N LYS A 325 22.35 37.85 -38.64
CA LYS A 325 23.69 37.57 -38.08
C LYS A 325 24.47 38.68 -37.35
N ALA A 326 25.03 38.33 -36.18
CA ALA A 326 26.48 38.43 -35.90
C ALA A 326 26.86 37.59 -34.65
N ALA A 327 28.12 37.15 -34.54
CA ALA A 327 28.69 36.50 -33.34
C ALA A 327 30.20 36.77 -33.24
N ALA A 328 30.71 37.01 -32.02
CA ALA A 328 32.13 37.03 -31.65
C ALA A 328 32.31 37.03 -30.12
N ASP A 329 33.43 36.51 -29.62
CA ASP A 329 33.70 36.25 -28.19
C ASP A 329 34.21 37.46 -27.37
N SER A 330 34.10 37.39 -26.03
CA SER A 330 35.30 37.35 -25.14
C SER A 330 35.04 37.31 -23.61
N VAL A 331 35.57 36.26 -22.97
CA VAL A 331 36.34 36.21 -21.70
C VAL A 331 35.93 37.06 -20.46
N LYS A 332 35.44 36.34 -19.44
CA LYS A 332 35.70 36.45 -17.97
C LYS A 332 36.00 37.83 -17.33
N LYS A 333 35.13 38.26 -16.38
CA LYS A 333 35.54 38.47 -14.96
C LYS A 333 34.38 38.55 -13.96
N THR A 334 34.63 38.11 -12.73
CA THR A 334 33.65 38.00 -11.64
C THR A 334 33.53 39.30 -10.84
N VAL A 335 32.31 39.84 -10.70
CA VAL A 335 31.97 40.87 -9.69
C VAL A 335 30.60 40.58 -9.09
N LYS A 336 30.52 40.45 -7.76
CA LYS A 336 29.24 40.33 -7.04
C LYS A 336 28.46 41.65 -7.14
N ARG A 337 27.17 41.61 -7.53
CA ARG A 337 26.25 42.73 -7.39
C ARG A 337 24.96 42.27 -6.72
N ASN A 338 24.57 42.96 -5.64
CA ASN A 338 23.32 42.72 -4.94
C ASN A 338 22.15 43.17 -5.81
N VAL A 339 21.32 42.23 -6.26
CA VAL A 339 19.99 42.55 -6.82
C VAL A 339 19.01 42.66 -5.65
N LYS A 340 18.38 43.83 -5.48
CA LYS A 340 17.29 43.98 -4.51
C LYS A 340 16.16 43.01 -4.89
N LYS A 341 15.73 42.21 -3.93
CA LYS A 341 14.59 41.29 -4.09
C LYS A 341 13.31 42.11 -4.23
N THR A 342 12.90 42.43 -5.47
CA THR A 342 11.60 43.05 -5.75
C THR A 342 10.51 42.11 -5.24
N VAL A 343 9.75 42.57 -4.24
CA VAL A 343 8.58 41.86 -3.78
C VAL A 343 7.55 41.94 -4.90
N LYS A 344 7.30 40.81 -5.58
CA LYS A 344 6.03 40.65 -6.29
C LYS A 344 4.96 40.57 -5.22
N GLU A 345 3.94 41.42 -5.31
CA GLU A 345 2.73 41.24 -4.53
C GLU A 345 2.18 39.85 -4.84
N ALA A 346 1.85 39.10 -3.78
CA ALA A 346 1.29 37.77 -3.93
C ALA A 346 -0.16 37.93 -4.37
N VAL A 347 -0.46 37.53 -5.61
CA VAL A 347 -1.85 37.37 -6.06
C VAL A 347 -2.54 36.40 -5.11
N GLU A 348 -3.63 36.83 -4.48
CA GLU A 348 -4.43 36.01 -3.58
C GLU A 348 -4.86 34.72 -4.30
N PRO A 349 -4.74 33.53 -3.67
CA PRO A 349 -5.13 32.28 -4.30
C PRO A 349 -6.65 32.24 -4.53
N THR A 350 -7.06 32.13 -5.79
CA THR A 350 -8.47 31.91 -6.16
C THR A 350 -8.87 30.48 -5.80
N PHE A 351 -9.68 30.33 -4.75
CA PHE A 351 -10.24 29.04 -4.35
C PHE A 351 -11.34 28.58 -5.31
N GLN A 352 -11.43 27.26 -5.53
CA GLN A 352 -12.38 26.65 -6.46
C GLN A 352 -13.83 26.77 -5.99
N TYR A 353 -14.07 26.62 -4.68
CA TYR A 353 -15.40 26.74 -4.08
C TYR A 353 -15.44 27.93 -3.10
N HIS A 354 -16.54 28.68 -3.12
CA HIS A 354 -16.81 29.73 -2.13
C HIS A 354 -17.27 29.08 -0.82
N ARG A 355 -16.59 29.36 0.31
CA ARG A 355 -17.04 28.95 1.65
C ARG A 355 -18.26 29.78 2.07
N VAL A 356 -19.34 29.10 2.44
CA VAL A 356 -20.52 29.73 3.07
C VAL A 356 -20.32 29.66 4.58
N GLU A 357 -20.48 30.79 5.27
CA GLU A 357 -20.42 30.81 6.74
C GLU A 357 -21.80 30.45 7.30
N GLY A 358 -21.90 29.28 7.94
CA GLY A 358 -23.15 28.69 8.41
C GLY A 358 -23.08 28.13 9.83
N LYS A 359 -24.16 27.51 10.30
CA LYS A 359 -24.26 26.93 11.65
C LYS A 359 -23.47 25.63 11.78
N PHE A 360 -23.33 24.90 10.69
CA PHE A 360 -22.66 23.61 10.61
C PHE A 360 -21.23 23.78 10.11
N LYS A 361 -20.27 23.12 10.75
CA LYS A 361 -18.87 23.14 10.33
C LYS A 361 -18.58 21.99 9.36
N PHE A 362 -19.25 22.00 8.21
CA PHE A 362 -19.03 21.02 7.13
C PHE A 362 -17.58 21.09 6.61
N GLY A 363 -17.02 19.94 6.29
CA GLY A 363 -15.60 19.79 5.98
C GLY A 363 -15.25 18.41 5.42
N ALA A 364 -13.96 18.13 5.28
CA ALA A 364 -13.47 16.85 4.77
C ALA A 364 -12.10 16.49 5.35
N HIS A 365 -11.70 15.21 5.23
CA HIS A 365 -10.34 14.79 5.50
C HIS A 365 -9.42 15.13 4.30
N VAL A 366 -8.78 16.30 4.36
CA VAL A 366 -7.97 16.84 3.26
C VAL A 366 -6.52 16.34 3.24
N SER A 367 -5.88 16.47 2.09
CA SER A 367 -4.47 16.10 1.92
C SER A 367 -3.49 17.04 2.64
N VAL A 368 -2.44 16.47 3.25
CA VAL A 368 -1.25 17.19 3.80
C VAL A 368 -0.03 17.11 2.88
N ALA A 369 -0.24 16.80 1.59
CA ALA A 369 0.84 16.70 0.62
C ALA A 369 1.58 18.06 0.47
N GLY A 370 2.86 18.08 0.86
CA GLY A 370 3.71 19.27 0.81
C GLY A 370 3.84 20.06 2.11
N GLY A 371 3.05 19.76 3.15
CA GLY A 371 3.13 20.42 4.46
C GLY A 371 1.84 20.26 5.27
N VAL A 372 1.90 20.39 6.60
CA VAL A 372 0.70 20.40 7.45
C VAL A 372 -0.07 21.71 7.24
N SER A 373 0.66 22.81 7.02
CA SER A 373 0.13 24.10 6.55
C SER A 373 -0.78 23.99 5.32
N LYS A 374 -0.57 23.00 4.43
CA LYS A 374 -1.37 22.82 3.21
C LYS A 374 -2.79 22.33 3.45
N ALA A 375 -3.08 21.67 4.58
CA ALA A 375 -4.44 21.27 4.92
C ALA A 375 -5.39 22.48 4.94
N VAL A 376 -4.94 23.62 5.50
CA VAL A 376 -5.74 24.86 5.57
C VAL A 376 -6.11 25.38 4.18
N THR A 377 -5.14 25.42 3.25
CA THR A 377 -5.40 25.89 1.87
C THR A 377 -6.23 24.90 1.05
N ASN A 378 -6.12 23.59 1.34
CA ASN A 378 -6.89 22.56 0.67
C ASN A 378 -8.36 22.57 1.15
N ALA A 379 -8.58 22.74 2.45
CA ALA A 379 -9.89 22.97 3.05
C ALA A 379 -10.57 24.24 2.49
N MET A 380 -9.83 25.35 2.36
CA MET A 380 -10.34 26.55 1.68
C MET A 380 -10.68 26.30 0.22
N ASN A 381 -9.90 25.49 -0.51
CA ASN A 381 -10.18 25.23 -1.92
C ASN A 381 -11.53 24.52 -2.13
N ILE A 382 -11.90 23.61 -1.23
CA ILE A 382 -13.19 22.90 -1.23
C ILE A 382 -14.33 23.68 -0.54
N GLY A 383 -14.07 24.91 -0.06
CA GLY A 383 -15.06 25.76 0.59
C GLY A 383 -15.48 25.30 1.99
N ALA A 384 -14.64 24.55 2.69
CA ALA A 384 -14.95 23.96 3.99
C ALA A 384 -14.93 24.96 5.16
N ASN A 385 -15.70 24.65 6.21
CA ASN A 385 -15.73 25.35 7.50
C ASN A 385 -14.95 24.63 8.63
N SER A 386 -14.60 23.36 8.44
CA SER A 386 -13.72 22.55 9.29
C SER A 386 -12.93 21.57 8.43
N PHE A 387 -11.87 20.94 8.94
CA PHE A 387 -11.17 19.87 8.22
C PHE A 387 -10.49 18.85 9.14
N ALA A 388 -10.38 17.62 8.62
CA ALA A 388 -9.54 16.58 9.20
C ALA A 388 -8.23 16.43 8.40
N LEU A 389 -7.21 15.87 9.06
CA LEU A 389 -5.89 15.63 8.48
C LEU A 389 -5.12 14.54 9.22
N PHE A 390 -4.14 13.95 8.54
CA PHE A 390 -3.11 13.15 9.21
C PHE A 390 -1.90 14.01 9.58
N LEU A 391 -1.56 14.09 10.87
CA LEU A 391 -0.39 14.84 11.38
C LEU A 391 0.96 14.26 10.93
N LYS A 392 0.94 12.97 10.55
CA LYS A 392 2.08 12.19 10.03
C LYS A 392 1.57 11.07 9.14
N ASN A 393 2.43 10.43 8.35
CA ASN A 393 2.00 9.37 7.44
C ASN A 393 1.32 8.21 8.21
N PRO A 394 0.01 7.92 7.98
CA PRO A 394 -0.77 7.01 8.83
C PRO A 394 -0.37 5.54 8.73
N ASN A 395 0.58 5.20 7.84
CA ASN A 395 1.12 3.86 7.66
C ASN A 395 2.53 3.71 8.26
N ARG A 396 3.00 4.64 9.10
CA ARG A 396 4.33 4.62 9.73
C ARG A 396 4.27 5.01 11.22
N TRP A 397 5.03 4.28 12.04
CA TRP A 397 5.19 4.56 13.47
C TRP A 397 6.02 5.81 13.76
N ALA A 398 7.10 6.01 13.00
CA ALA A 398 8.04 7.11 13.16
C ALA A 398 7.86 8.14 12.04
N ALA A 399 7.87 9.42 12.41
CA ALA A 399 7.83 10.55 11.50
C ALA A 399 8.75 11.67 12.01
N PRO A 400 9.38 12.46 11.11
CA PRO A 400 10.13 13.65 11.51
C PRO A 400 9.26 14.60 12.36
N GLU A 401 9.90 15.38 13.22
CA GLU A 401 9.20 16.43 13.97
C GLU A 401 8.62 17.50 13.03
N VAL A 402 7.52 18.14 13.44
CA VAL A 402 6.96 19.29 12.71
C VAL A 402 7.87 20.49 12.92
N LYS A 403 8.42 21.04 11.83
CA LYS A 403 9.32 22.21 11.85
C LYS A 403 8.59 23.45 12.35
N GLU A 404 9.30 24.34 13.07
CA GLU A 404 8.70 25.62 13.53
C GLU A 404 8.14 26.46 12.39
N SER A 405 8.72 26.40 11.18
CA SER A 405 8.18 27.09 10.01
C SER A 405 6.77 26.59 9.64
N GLU A 406 6.55 25.27 9.61
CA GLU A 406 5.22 24.69 9.33
C GLU A 406 4.23 25.00 10.46
N VAL A 407 4.70 25.10 11.71
CA VAL A 407 3.87 25.49 12.86
C VAL A 407 3.42 26.95 12.74
N ALA A 408 4.33 27.85 12.34
CA ALA A 408 4.02 29.25 12.09
C ALA A 408 3.12 29.42 10.85
N ASP A 409 3.43 28.76 9.74
CA ASP A 409 2.66 28.80 8.50
C ASP A 409 1.24 28.25 8.72
N PHE A 410 1.08 27.11 9.43
CA PHE A 410 -0.24 26.56 9.77
C PHE A 410 -1.07 27.55 10.62
N LYS A 411 -0.49 28.14 11.66
CA LYS A 411 -1.19 29.11 12.53
C LYS A 411 -1.58 30.38 11.76
N SER A 412 -0.66 30.92 10.98
CA SER A 412 -0.87 32.10 10.12
C SER A 412 -1.97 31.87 9.08
N LEU A 413 -2.01 30.69 8.45
CA LEU A 413 -3.06 30.33 7.50
C LEU A 413 -4.42 30.13 8.20
N CYS A 414 -4.46 29.48 9.37
CA CYS A 414 -5.70 29.32 10.15
C CYS A 414 -6.26 30.68 10.58
N GLU A 415 -5.42 31.60 11.07
CA GLU A 415 -5.79 32.98 11.40
C GLU A 415 -6.29 33.74 10.17
N LYS A 416 -5.52 33.74 9.07
CA LYS A 416 -5.89 34.41 7.81
C LYS A 416 -7.24 33.94 7.27
N TYR A 417 -7.55 32.65 7.37
CA TYR A 417 -8.76 32.06 6.81
C TYR A 417 -9.86 31.80 7.86
N GLY A 418 -9.69 32.27 9.10
CA GLY A 418 -10.75 32.21 10.12
C GLY A 418 -11.10 30.80 10.62
N TYR A 419 -10.17 29.84 10.56
CA TYR A 419 -10.31 28.56 11.24
C TYR A 419 -9.78 28.68 12.67
N ASN A 420 -10.54 28.24 13.67
CA ASN A 420 -10.02 28.05 15.02
C ASN A 420 -9.45 26.63 15.18
N PRO A 421 -8.12 26.42 15.32
CA PRO A 421 -7.56 25.08 15.47
C PRO A 421 -8.06 24.31 16.70
N ARG A 422 -8.62 25.01 17.70
CA ARG A 422 -9.18 24.36 18.90
C ARG A 422 -10.53 23.68 18.68
N THR A 423 -11.28 24.07 17.65
CA THR A 423 -12.66 23.59 17.39
C THR A 423 -12.87 23.10 15.97
N ASP A 424 -12.21 23.71 14.98
CA ASP A 424 -12.50 23.54 13.55
C ASP A 424 -11.52 22.60 12.84
N VAL A 425 -10.66 21.91 13.60
CA VAL A 425 -9.63 21.01 13.07
C VAL A 425 -9.65 19.71 13.86
N LEU A 426 -9.86 18.60 13.15
CA LEU A 426 -10.03 17.26 13.72
C LEU A 426 -9.00 16.27 13.11
N PRO A 427 -7.75 16.23 13.58
CA PRO A 427 -6.76 15.32 13.04
C PRO A 427 -7.12 13.87 13.35
N HIS A 428 -6.95 12.98 12.37
CA HIS A 428 -7.20 11.55 12.51
C HIS A 428 -5.91 10.82 12.91
N GLY A 429 -6.01 9.90 13.86
CA GLY A 429 -4.90 9.04 14.28
C GLY A 429 -4.54 7.95 13.27
N SER A 430 -3.32 7.44 13.34
CA SER A 430 -2.85 6.37 12.46
C SER A 430 -3.63 5.07 12.66
N TYR A 431 -4.04 4.41 11.55
CA TYR A 431 -4.63 3.05 11.53
C TYR A 431 -3.74 1.94 12.14
N LEU A 432 -2.52 2.26 12.56
CA LEU A 432 -1.64 1.35 13.31
C LEU A 432 -1.91 1.38 14.82
N ILE A 433 -2.53 2.45 15.33
CA ILE A 433 -2.82 2.63 16.75
C ILE A 433 -3.87 1.61 17.19
N ASN A 434 -3.54 0.87 18.24
CA ASN A 434 -4.47 0.03 18.99
C ASN A 434 -3.98 0.01 20.44
N MET A 435 -4.39 0.98 21.24
CA MET A 435 -3.99 1.05 22.65
C MET A 435 -4.61 -0.09 23.49
N ALA A 436 -5.74 -0.63 23.05
CA ALA A 436 -6.44 -1.79 23.61
C ALA A 436 -5.76 -3.16 23.34
N ASN A 437 -4.64 -3.19 22.60
CA ASN A 437 -4.00 -4.43 22.17
C ASN A 437 -3.56 -5.30 23.37
N PRO A 438 -3.94 -6.58 23.45
CA PRO A 438 -3.58 -7.44 24.59
C PRO A 438 -2.06 -7.60 24.76
N ASP A 439 -1.29 -7.51 23.68
CA ASP A 439 0.17 -7.57 23.66
C ASP A 439 0.78 -6.23 24.14
N ASP A 440 1.51 -6.25 25.25
CA ASP A 440 2.04 -5.03 25.91
C ASP A 440 3.04 -4.25 25.06
N GLU A 441 3.98 -4.91 24.37
CA GLU A 441 4.92 -4.21 23.47
C GLU A 441 4.19 -3.47 22.35
N LYS A 442 3.11 -4.07 21.81
CA LYS A 442 2.33 -3.46 20.73
C LYS A 442 1.36 -2.39 21.24
N SER A 443 0.83 -2.54 22.46
CA SER A 443 0.05 -1.51 23.16
C SER A 443 0.91 -0.28 23.47
N GLU A 444 2.10 -0.47 24.04
CA GLU A 444 3.03 0.62 24.36
C GLU A 444 3.55 1.31 23.08
N LYS A 445 3.82 0.54 22.01
CA LYS A 445 4.18 1.13 20.71
C LYS A 445 3.05 1.95 20.08
N ALA A 446 1.80 1.56 20.29
CA ALA A 446 0.64 2.36 19.90
C ALA A 446 0.51 3.62 20.77
N TYR A 447 0.65 3.48 22.09
CA TYR A 447 0.63 4.58 23.05
C TYR A 447 1.67 5.66 22.75
N LEU A 448 2.94 5.28 22.54
CA LEU A 448 4.01 6.24 22.20
C LEU A 448 3.75 6.97 20.88
N SER A 449 3.12 6.29 19.90
CA SER A 449 2.75 6.92 18.62
C SER A 449 1.55 7.86 18.76
N PHE A 450 0.59 7.53 19.64
CA PHE A 450 -0.57 8.35 19.98
C PHE A 450 -0.16 9.62 20.74
N VAL A 451 0.72 9.50 21.74
CA VAL A 451 1.24 10.65 22.50
C VAL A 451 2.10 11.58 21.64
N ASP A 452 2.88 11.06 20.68
CA ASP A 452 3.57 11.88 19.67
C ASP A 452 2.59 12.66 18.78
N ASP A 453 1.41 12.12 18.48
CA ASP A 453 0.36 12.87 17.76
C ASP A 453 -0.31 13.94 18.62
N LEU A 454 -0.65 13.64 19.88
CA LEU A 454 -1.21 14.67 20.78
C LEU A 454 -0.22 15.83 20.98
N LYS A 455 1.07 15.54 21.18
CA LYS A 455 2.11 16.58 21.30
C LYS A 455 2.30 17.38 19.99
N ARG A 456 2.01 16.79 18.82
CA ARG A 456 1.91 17.53 17.54
C ARG A 456 0.67 18.42 17.48
N CYS A 457 -0.49 17.96 17.93
CA CYS A 457 -1.67 18.82 18.10
C CYS A 457 -1.35 20.02 18.97
N GLU A 458 -0.72 19.81 20.14
CA GLU A 458 -0.36 20.90 21.05
C GLU A 458 0.57 21.93 20.38
N LYS A 459 1.62 21.46 19.69
CA LYS A 459 2.54 22.31 18.95
C LYS A 459 1.82 23.15 17.89
N LEU A 460 0.87 22.56 17.17
CA LEU A 460 0.02 23.20 16.15
C LEU A 460 -1.14 24.03 16.73
N ASN A 461 -1.33 24.05 18.06
CA ASN A 461 -2.46 24.63 18.78
C ASN A 461 -3.83 23.95 18.49
N ILE A 462 -3.83 22.72 18.00
CA ILE A 462 -5.05 21.96 17.65
C ILE A 462 -5.68 21.34 18.92
N GLY A 463 -6.99 21.51 19.10
CA GLY A 463 -7.69 21.17 20.34
C GLY A 463 -8.28 19.76 20.41
N LEU A 464 -8.55 19.14 19.26
CA LEU A 464 -9.16 17.81 19.14
C LEU A 464 -8.15 16.82 18.55
N TYR A 465 -8.35 15.52 18.79
CA TYR A 465 -7.66 14.44 18.08
C TYR A 465 -8.56 13.20 18.03
N ASN A 466 -8.97 12.80 16.82
CA ASN A 466 -9.84 11.65 16.60
C ASN A 466 -9.04 10.35 16.41
N PHE A 467 -9.50 9.24 16.98
CA PHE A 467 -8.90 7.94 16.75
C PHE A 467 -9.87 6.76 16.92
N HIS A 468 -9.58 5.69 16.19
CA HIS A 468 -10.21 4.39 16.36
C HIS A 468 -9.74 3.75 17.69
N PRO A 469 -10.63 3.37 18.63
CA PRO A 469 -10.27 2.81 19.93
C PRO A 469 -9.49 1.49 19.83
N GLY A 470 -9.71 0.74 18.75
CA GLY A 470 -8.89 -0.40 18.37
C GLY A 470 -9.59 -1.75 18.53
N SER A 471 -8.89 -2.74 19.09
CA SER A 471 -9.33 -4.14 19.07
C SER A 471 -8.68 -5.00 20.15
N SER A 472 -9.50 -5.80 20.84
CA SER A 472 -9.06 -6.84 21.79
C SER A 472 -8.35 -8.03 21.10
N LEU A 473 -8.41 -8.13 19.77
CA LEU A 473 -7.81 -9.18 18.94
C LEU A 473 -8.25 -10.61 19.30
N ASP A 474 -7.47 -11.29 20.15
CA ASP A 474 -7.73 -12.65 20.65
C ASP A 474 -7.75 -12.70 22.20
N GLY A 475 -7.68 -11.54 22.86
CA GLY A 475 -7.74 -11.39 24.32
C GLY A 475 -9.14 -11.05 24.83
N ASP A 476 -9.28 -10.95 26.16
CA ASP A 476 -10.54 -10.54 26.79
C ASP A 476 -10.92 -9.10 26.38
N HIS A 477 -12.22 -8.90 26.16
CA HIS A 477 -12.74 -7.62 25.69
C HIS A 477 -12.79 -6.58 26.81
N ARG A 478 -13.21 -6.96 28.03
CA ARG A 478 -13.33 -6.04 29.16
C ARG A 478 -11.96 -5.57 29.66
N ASP A 479 -10.95 -6.45 29.66
CA ASP A 479 -9.57 -6.06 29.94
C ASP A 479 -8.97 -5.17 28.85
N ALA A 480 -9.38 -5.33 27.58
CA ALA A 480 -9.00 -4.41 26.51
C ALA A 480 -9.62 -3.00 26.70
N LEU A 481 -10.87 -2.89 27.16
CA LEU A 481 -11.49 -1.60 27.55
C LEU A 481 -10.72 -0.92 28.70
N LYS A 482 -10.39 -1.67 29.77
CA LYS A 482 -9.56 -1.16 30.88
C LYS A 482 -8.19 -0.66 30.40
N LYS A 483 -7.55 -1.42 29.50
CA LYS A 483 -6.22 -1.10 28.94
C LYS A 483 -6.27 0.15 28.08
N LEU A 484 -7.34 0.33 27.31
CA LEU A 484 -7.60 1.55 26.54
C LEU A 484 -7.78 2.77 27.46
N ALA A 485 -8.69 2.70 28.44
CA ALA A 485 -8.93 3.79 29.39
C ALA A 485 -7.67 4.18 30.19
N LYS A 486 -6.91 3.19 30.68
CA LYS A 486 -5.60 3.42 31.34
C LYS A 486 -4.62 4.16 30.44
N ASN A 487 -4.54 3.80 29.16
CA ASN A 487 -3.65 4.46 28.20
C ASN A 487 -4.15 5.86 27.82
N ILE A 488 -5.47 6.11 27.83
CA ILE A 488 -6.04 7.46 27.70
C ILE A 488 -5.66 8.33 28.92
N ASN A 489 -5.83 7.85 30.16
CA ASN A 489 -5.44 8.61 31.37
C ASN A 489 -3.94 8.94 31.37
N ARG A 490 -3.08 7.99 30.99
CA ARG A 490 -1.63 8.24 30.81
C ARG A 490 -1.37 9.35 29.78
N ALA A 491 -2.03 9.29 28.62
CA ALA A 491 -1.84 10.27 27.55
C ALA A 491 -2.37 11.66 27.92
N ILE A 492 -3.47 11.72 28.68
CA ILE A 492 -4.00 12.94 29.29
C ILE A 492 -2.97 13.54 30.25
N ALA A 493 -2.37 12.75 31.15
CA ALA A 493 -1.35 13.23 32.09
C ALA A 493 -0.03 13.65 31.41
N GLU A 494 0.29 13.11 30.23
CA GLU A 494 1.46 13.49 29.43
C GLU A 494 1.26 14.71 28.51
N THR A 495 0.07 15.32 28.51
CA THR A 495 -0.28 16.48 27.67
C THR A 495 -1.17 17.46 28.42
N SER A 496 -1.40 18.65 27.87
CA SER A 496 -2.03 19.78 28.59
C SER A 496 -3.51 19.95 28.29
N PHE A 497 -3.89 19.97 27.00
CA PHE A 497 -5.22 20.48 26.60
C PHE A 497 -5.97 19.71 25.51
N VAL A 498 -5.34 18.75 24.82
CA VAL A 498 -6.01 18.07 23.68
C VAL A 498 -7.13 17.18 24.21
N LYS A 499 -8.34 17.34 23.65
CA LYS A 499 -9.46 16.41 23.85
C LYS A 499 -9.26 15.21 22.93
N ILE A 500 -9.24 14.02 23.53
CA ILE A 500 -9.15 12.73 22.86
C ILE A 500 -10.56 12.33 22.43
N VAL A 501 -10.79 12.24 21.12
CA VAL A 501 -12.09 11.92 20.52
C VAL A 501 -12.09 10.46 20.09
N ILE A 502 -12.92 9.64 20.72
CA ILE A 502 -13.06 8.20 20.43
C ILE A 502 -14.08 8.03 19.31
N GLU A 503 -13.69 7.39 18.21
CA GLU A 503 -14.63 7.07 17.13
C GLU A 503 -15.35 5.74 17.36
N ASN A 504 -16.62 5.62 16.93
CA ASN A 504 -17.30 4.34 16.84
C ASN A 504 -16.83 3.52 15.60
N MET A 505 -16.96 2.19 15.65
CA MET A 505 -16.27 1.28 14.73
C MET A 505 -17.19 0.37 13.90
N ALA A 506 -16.94 0.29 12.59
CA ALA A 506 -17.66 -0.61 11.68
C ALA A 506 -17.38 -2.12 11.91
N GLY A 507 -18.10 -2.76 12.82
CA GLY A 507 -18.04 -4.21 12.97
C GLY A 507 -18.79 -4.77 14.18
N HIS A 508 -18.27 -5.86 14.72
CA HIS A 508 -18.67 -6.56 15.94
C HIS A 508 -17.54 -7.51 16.35
N GLY A 509 -17.56 -7.98 17.61
CA GLY A 509 -16.83 -9.17 18.06
C GLY A 509 -15.54 -8.85 18.80
N ASN A 510 -14.51 -8.38 18.10
CA ASN A 510 -13.24 -7.98 18.73
C ASN A 510 -12.81 -6.55 18.39
N LEU A 511 -13.65 -5.75 17.73
CA LEU A 511 -13.47 -4.31 17.63
C LEU A 511 -14.09 -3.64 18.85
N ILE A 512 -13.38 -2.66 19.41
CA ILE A 512 -13.87 -1.80 20.48
C ILE A 512 -14.74 -0.71 19.85
N GLY A 513 -15.81 -0.26 20.48
CA GLY A 513 -16.63 0.88 20.02
C GLY A 513 -17.56 0.55 18.86
N SER A 514 -17.81 -0.74 18.61
CA SER A 514 -18.90 -1.17 17.71
C SER A 514 -20.25 -1.24 18.45
N ASP A 515 -20.21 -1.54 19.75
CA ASP A 515 -21.25 -1.21 20.71
C ASP A 515 -20.97 0.21 21.26
N LEU A 516 -22.01 1.01 21.51
CA LEU A 516 -21.87 2.31 22.17
C LEU A 516 -21.50 2.14 23.65
N GLN A 517 -21.85 1.00 24.26
CA GLN A 517 -21.49 0.67 25.63
C GLN A 517 -19.97 0.52 25.81
N ASP A 518 -19.23 0.01 24.82
CA ASP A 518 -17.76 -0.04 24.85
C ASP A 518 -17.15 1.36 25.06
N ILE A 519 -17.71 2.36 24.38
CA ILE A 519 -17.24 3.74 24.43
C ILE A 519 -17.58 4.34 25.80
N ARG A 520 -18.79 4.07 26.33
CA ARG A 520 -19.17 4.53 27.67
C ARG A 520 -18.33 3.89 28.77
N ASP A 521 -18.11 2.58 28.74
CA ASP A 521 -17.26 1.86 29.71
C ASP A 521 -15.85 2.48 29.77
N VAL A 522 -15.29 2.85 28.61
CA VAL A 522 -13.99 3.54 28.52
C VAL A 522 -14.06 4.95 29.11
N ILE A 523 -15.08 5.74 28.78
CA ILE A 523 -15.30 7.09 29.34
C ILE A 523 -15.47 7.06 30.86
N ASP A 524 -16.21 6.10 31.41
CA ASP A 524 -16.39 5.98 32.86
C ASP A 524 -15.08 5.66 33.59
N MET A 525 -14.19 4.87 32.98
CA MET A 525 -12.85 4.59 33.49
C MET A 525 -11.83 5.72 33.25
N VAL A 526 -12.16 6.75 32.46
CA VAL A 526 -11.30 7.93 32.28
C VAL A 526 -11.43 8.89 33.47
N GLU A 527 -10.29 9.40 33.95
CA GLU A 527 -10.22 10.33 35.09
C GLU A 527 -10.69 11.74 34.71
N ASP A 528 -10.01 12.40 33.76
CA ASP A 528 -10.43 13.70 33.23
C ASP A 528 -11.39 13.53 32.04
N LYS A 529 -12.68 13.41 32.36
CA LYS A 529 -13.77 13.33 31.37
C LYS A 529 -13.93 14.59 30.52
N SER A 530 -13.40 15.76 30.95
CA SER A 530 -13.48 16.98 30.13
C SER A 530 -12.60 16.92 28.88
N ARG A 531 -11.53 16.11 28.95
CA ARG A 531 -10.57 15.86 27.86
C ARG A 531 -10.85 14.59 27.07
N VAL A 532 -12.05 14.03 27.17
CA VAL A 532 -12.54 13.00 26.24
C VAL A 532 -13.82 13.47 25.52
N GLY A 533 -14.04 12.92 24.34
CA GLY A 533 -15.28 13.04 23.59
C GLY A 533 -15.43 11.88 22.61
N VAL A 534 -16.47 11.95 21.78
CA VAL A 534 -16.82 10.91 20.82
C VAL A 534 -17.02 11.51 19.44
N CYS A 535 -16.55 10.80 18.41
CA CYS A 535 -16.92 11.02 17.02
C CYS A 535 -17.91 9.93 16.60
N ILE A 536 -19.00 10.32 15.95
CA ILE A 536 -19.92 9.38 15.30
C ILE A 536 -19.67 9.38 13.80
N ASP A 537 -19.17 8.26 13.28
CA ASP A 537 -19.20 7.97 11.85
C ASP A 537 -20.51 7.30 11.46
N THR A 538 -21.18 7.84 10.44
CA THR A 538 -22.48 7.34 9.97
C THR A 538 -22.39 6.01 9.22
N CYS A 539 -21.30 5.76 8.49
CA CYS A 539 -21.04 4.49 7.81
C CYS A 539 -20.73 3.38 8.81
N HIS A 540 -19.97 3.68 9.88
CA HIS A 540 -19.64 2.79 10.97
C HIS A 540 -20.87 2.42 11.79
N SER A 541 -21.70 3.41 12.16
CA SER A 541 -22.98 3.19 12.83
C SER A 541 -23.87 2.23 12.02
N PHE A 542 -24.01 2.50 10.72
CA PHE A 542 -24.78 1.67 9.80
C PHE A 542 -24.17 0.27 9.57
N ALA A 543 -22.84 0.16 9.51
CA ALA A 543 -22.14 -1.10 9.37
C ALA A 543 -22.17 -1.98 10.63
N ALA A 544 -22.24 -1.35 11.81
CA ALA A 544 -22.52 -1.97 13.10
C ALA A 544 -24.02 -2.33 13.26
N GLY A 545 -24.92 -1.72 12.47
CA GLY A 545 -26.33 -2.12 12.39
C GLY A 545 -27.31 -1.19 13.09
N TYR A 546 -26.87 -0.02 13.53
CA TYR A 546 -27.78 1.08 13.85
C TYR A 546 -28.38 1.59 12.53
N ASP A 547 -29.69 1.46 12.39
CA ASP A 547 -30.40 2.02 11.23
C ASP A 547 -30.61 3.51 11.46
N ILE A 548 -30.20 4.35 10.50
CA ILE A 548 -30.20 5.81 10.59
C ILE A 548 -30.69 6.45 9.27
N ARG A 549 -31.47 5.70 8.49
CA ARG A 549 -31.88 6.04 7.10
C ARG A 549 -33.13 6.91 6.96
N SER A 550 -33.87 7.13 8.03
CA SER A 550 -35.04 8.02 8.08
C SER A 550 -35.00 8.84 9.37
N GLU A 551 -35.72 9.96 9.42
CA GLU A 551 -35.73 10.87 10.57
C GLU A 551 -36.12 10.16 11.89
N GLU A 552 -37.05 9.21 11.86
CA GLU A 552 -37.45 8.43 13.05
C GLU A 552 -36.35 7.49 13.51
N LYS A 553 -35.63 6.85 12.57
CA LYS A 553 -34.51 5.95 12.87
C LYS A 553 -33.25 6.69 13.30
N PHE A 554 -33.02 7.87 12.73
CA PHE A 554 -31.99 8.80 13.18
C PHE A 554 -32.26 9.24 14.63
N LYS A 555 -33.52 9.57 14.96
CA LYS A 555 -33.93 9.89 16.33
C LYS A 555 -33.80 8.70 17.29
N GLU A 556 -34.22 7.49 16.90
CA GLU A 556 -34.02 6.27 17.72
C GLU A 556 -32.54 6.04 18.05
N PHE A 557 -31.63 6.30 17.11
CA PHE A 557 -30.19 6.26 17.33
C PHE A 557 -29.71 7.34 18.31
N TRP A 558 -30.15 8.60 18.15
CA TRP A 558 -29.78 9.68 19.09
C TRP A 558 -30.35 9.47 20.50
N ASP A 559 -31.61 9.07 20.63
CA ASP A 559 -32.23 8.70 21.92
C ASP A 559 -31.46 7.55 22.61
N THR A 560 -30.84 6.67 21.83
CA THR A 560 -29.98 5.58 22.32
C THR A 560 -28.57 6.08 22.69
N TYR A 561 -27.99 6.95 21.87
CA TYR A 561 -26.66 7.54 22.09
C TYR A 561 -26.61 8.41 23.34
N ASP A 562 -27.59 9.29 23.55
CA ASP A 562 -27.68 10.13 24.75
C ASP A 562 -27.85 9.27 26.02
N LYS A 563 -28.70 8.25 25.95
CA LYS A 563 -28.94 7.33 27.05
C LYS A 563 -27.72 6.48 27.45
N ILE A 564 -26.85 6.13 26.50
CA ILE A 564 -25.69 5.26 26.75
C ILE A 564 -24.43 6.08 27.00
N ILE A 565 -24.11 7.04 26.12
CA ILE A 565 -22.87 7.83 26.17
C ILE A 565 -23.11 9.19 26.84
N GLY A 566 -24.16 9.90 26.40
CA GLY A 566 -24.46 11.30 26.76
C GLY A 566 -24.06 12.29 25.66
N PHE A 567 -24.98 13.18 25.26
CA PHE A 567 -24.71 14.19 24.22
C PHE A 567 -23.55 15.14 24.57
N GLU A 568 -23.23 15.34 25.85
CA GLU A 568 -22.11 16.19 26.29
C GLU A 568 -20.73 15.70 25.84
N PHE A 569 -20.60 14.43 25.45
CA PHE A 569 -19.37 13.87 24.90
C PHE A 569 -19.26 14.04 23.38
N LEU A 570 -20.35 14.27 22.65
CA LEU A 570 -20.31 14.40 21.19
C LEU A 570 -19.41 15.58 20.80
N SER A 571 -18.37 15.31 20.01
CA SER A 571 -17.31 16.28 19.71
C SER A 571 -17.00 16.39 18.22
N ALA A 572 -17.47 15.46 17.39
CA ALA A 572 -17.38 15.48 15.94
C ALA A 572 -18.37 14.47 15.31
N ILE A 573 -18.60 14.60 14.00
CA ILE A 573 -19.22 13.58 13.14
C ILE A 573 -18.34 13.34 11.92
N HIS A 574 -18.16 12.07 11.54
CA HIS A 574 -17.69 11.69 10.22
C HIS A 574 -18.91 11.32 9.35
N LEU A 575 -19.03 11.98 8.20
CA LEU A 575 -20.27 12.00 7.42
C LEU A 575 -20.10 11.20 6.12
N ASN A 576 -20.37 9.91 6.22
CA ASN A 576 -20.09 8.92 5.20
C ASN A 576 -21.31 8.06 4.87
N ASP A 577 -21.66 7.95 3.58
CA ASP A 577 -22.61 6.92 3.13
C ASP A 577 -21.91 5.55 3.10
N SER A 578 -22.65 4.44 2.97
CA SER A 578 -22.08 3.10 2.97
C SER A 578 -22.23 2.39 1.63
N LYS A 579 -21.12 1.85 1.10
CA LYS A 579 -21.17 0.92 -0.04
C LYS A 579 -21.77 -0.44 0.36
N ALA A 580 -21.96 -0.72 1.65
CA ALA A 580 -22.47 -1.99 2.15
C ALA A 580 -23.86 -1.83 2.80
N PRO A 581 -24.71 -2.87 2.83
CA PRO A 581 -26.02 -2.79 3.48
C PRO A 581 -25.92 -2.73 5.02
N LEU A 582 -27.04 -2.39 5.67
CA LEU A 582 -27.18 -2.33 7.13
C LEU A 582 -26.61 -3.58 7.82
N GLY A 583 -25.81 -3.39 8.87
CA GLY A 583 -25.21 -4.49 9.64
C GLY A 583 -24.20 -5.34 8.86
N ALA A 584 -23.68 -4.88 7.71
CA ALA A 584 -22.76 -5.68 6.89
C ALA A 584 -21.41 -6.00 7.57
N ASN A 585 -21.07 -5.31 8.67
CA ASN A 585 -19.80 -5.42 9.39
C ASN A 585 -18.62 -5.17 8.43
N ARG A 586 -18.64 -3.98 7.80
CA ARG A 586 -17.65 -3.49 6.84
C ARG A 586 -17.63 -1.97 6.86
N ASP A 587 -16.51 -1.38 7.28
CA ASP A 587 -16.08 -0.09 6.76
C ASP A 587 -16.00 -0.21 5.22
N LEU A 588 -16.74 0.65 4.54
CA LEU A 588 -16.65 0.96 3.12
C LEU A 588 -17.41 2.27 2.84
N HIS A 589 -16.75 3.41 3.01
CA HIS A 589 -17.34 4.74 2.79
C HIS A 589 -17.79 4.95 1.33
N GLN A 590 -18.87 5.70 1.13
CA GLN A 590 -19.47 6.04 -0.16
C GLN A 590 -19.84 7.53 -0.21
N LYS A 591 -19.92 8.07 -1.44
CA LYS A 591 -20.45 9.42 -1.69
C LYS A 591 -21.90 9.58 -1.21
N LEU A 592 -22.25 10.80 -0.79
CA LEU A 592 -23.54 11.15 -0.20
C LEU A 592 -24.71 10.80 -1.13
N GLY A 593 -25.62 9.91 -0.70
CA GLY A 593 -26.79 9.49 -1.47
C GLY A 593 -26.54 8.38 -2.51
N TYR A 594 -25.29 7.99 -2.75
CA TYR A 594 -24.94 6.88 -3.65
C TYR A 594 -24.99 5.52 -2.93
N GLY A 595 -24.91 5.49 -1.61
CA GLY A 595 -24.81 4.25 -0.83
C GLY A 595 -26.16 3.77 -0.27
N PHE A 596 -26.07 2.83 0.66
CA PHE A 596 -27.24 2.22 1.30
C PHE A 596 -27.84 3.09 2.42
N LEU A 597 -27.16 4.17 2.83
CA LEU A 597 -27.71 5.17 3.74
C LEU A 597 -28.70 6.07 2.99
N GLY A 598 -28.32 6.53 1.79
CA GLY A 598 -29.14 7.39 0.96
C GLY A 598 -29.16 8.85 1.44
N LEU A 599 -29.78 9.74 0.65
CA LEU A 599 -29.67 11.19 0.88
C LEU A 599 -30.39 11.68 2.15
N GLU A 600 -31.37 10.92 2.64
CA GLU A 600 -32.21 11.27 3.79
C GLU A 600 -31.43 11.40 5.10
N ALA A 601 -30.49 10.50 5.38
CA ALA A 601 -29.64 10.59 6.57
C ALA A 601 -28.84 11.92 6.60
N PHE A 602 -28.38 12.37 5.43
CA PHE A 602 -27.65 13.64 5.29
C PHE A 602 -28.56 14.86 5.36
N ARG A 603 -29.84 14.73 4.94
CA ARG A 603 -30.86 15.76 5.15
C ARG A 603 -31.10 15.98 6.64
N VAL A 604 -31.31 14.90 7.41
CA VAL A 604 -31.54 14.99 8.86
C VAL A 604 -30.33 15.60 9.57
N ILE A 605 -29.11 15.16 9.24
CA ILE A 605 -27.87 15.71 9.80
C ILE A 605 -27.68 17.20 9.47
N SER A 606 -27.94 17.63 8.24
CA SER A 606 -27.86 19.05 7.85
C SER A 606 -28.97 19.93 8.47
N ASN A 607 -29.82 19.37 9.33
CA ASN A 607 -30.87 20.10 10.04
C ASN A 607 -30.85 19.88 11.58
N GLU A 608 -29.99 18.99 12.09
CA GLU A 608 -29.91 18.62 13.50
C GLU A 608 -29.35 19.76 14.38
N PRO A 609 -30.14 20.33 15.31
CA PRO A 609 -29.66 21.42 16.17
C PRO A 609 -28.50 21.01 17.11
N GLY A 610 -28.47 19.76 17.58
CA GLY A 610 -27.53 19.28 18.58
C GLY A 610 -26.06 19.21 18.13
N ILE A 611 -25.77 19.37 16.83
CA ILE A 611 -24.43 19.23 16.25
C ILE A 611 -23.85 20.54 15.68
N GLN A 612 -24.56 21.65 15.85
CA GLN A 612 -24.13 22.96 15.34
C GLN A 612 -22.80 23.40 15.99
N GLY A 613 -21.90 23.95 15.20
CA GLY A 613 -20.54 24.30 15.61
C GLY A 613 -19.55 23.13 15.76
N LEU A 614 -19.98 21.86 15.72
CA LEU A 614 -19.07 20.70 15.75
C LEU A 614 -18.49 20.41 14.35
N PRO A 615 -17.24 19.90 14.24
CA PRO A 615 -16.70 19.34 13.01
C PRO A 615 -17.59 18.25 12.40
N ILE A 616 -17.96 18.44 11.12
CA ILE A 616 -18.70 17.45 10.34
C ILE A 616 -17.85 17.14 9.09
N ILE A 617 -17.19 15.99 9.10
CA ILE A 617 -16.07 15.66 8.21
C ILE A 617 -16.45 14.57 7.21
N LEU A 618 -16.40 14.89 5.90
CA LEU A 618 -16.46 13.89 4.84
C LEU A 618 -15.16 13.07 4.78
N GLU A 619 -15.28 11.74 4.76
CA GLU A 619 -14.21 10.80 4.40
C GLU A 619 -14.64 9.92 3.21
N THR A 620 -15.43 10.52 2.32
CA THR A 620 -16.03 9.91 1.14
C THR A 620 -14.95 9.55 0.10
N PRO A 621 -15.19 8.55 -0.79
CA PRO A 621 -14.19 8.05 -1.72
C PRO A 621 -13.91 9.01 -2.88
N VAL A 622 -12.80 9.76 -2.77
CA VAL A 622 -12.21 10.55 -3.85
C VAL A 622 -11.31 9.69 -4.77
N GLU A 623 -11.26 9.98 -6.08
CA GLU A 623 -10.39 9.24 -7.02
C GLU A 623 -8.97 9.82 -7.13
N LYS A 624 -8.86 11.11 -7.47
CA LYS A 624 -7.59 11.82 -7.76
C LYS A 624 -7.61 13.32 -7.44
N ASP A 625 -8.74 13.86 -7.01
CA ASP A 625 -8.99 15.29 -6.82
C ASP A 625 -9.91 15.47 -5.62
N ASP A 626 -9.52 16.34 -4.70
CA ASP A 626 -10.27 16.68 -3.48
C ASP A 626 -11.51 17.54 -3.80
N SER A 627 -11.64 18.08 -5.03
CA SER A 627 -12.76 18.92 -5.47
C SER A 627 -14.15 18.25 -5.34
N VAL A 628 -14.19 16.92 -5.31
CA VAL A 628 -15.36 16.10 -4.97
C VAL A 628 -15.94 16.45 -3.60
N TYR A 629 -15.10 16.71 -2.60
CA TYR A 629 -15.57 17.14 -1.29
C TYR A 629 -16.25 18.50 -1.36
N GLY A 630 -15.85 19.38 -2.29
CA GLY A 630 -16.52 20.65 -2.54
C GLY A 630 -17.93 20.44 -3.10
N GLU A 631 -18.11 19.52 -4.06
CA GLU A 631 -19.44 19.13 -4.57
C GLU A 631 -20.34 18.62 -3.43
N GLU A 632 -19.79 17.76 -2.55
CA GLU A 632 -20.54 17.15 -1.45
C GLU A 632 -20.83 18.13 -0.31
N ILE A 633 -19.93 19.06 0.01
CA ILE A 633 -20.20 20.19 0.92
C ILE A 633 -21.34 21.07 0.36
N LYS A 634 -21.42 21.29 -0.97
CA LYS A 634 -22.54 22.02 -1.57
C LYS A 634 -23.85 21.24 -1.60
N ILE A 635 -23.82 19.92 -1.53
CA ILE A 635 -25.01 19.11 -1.24
C ILE A 635 -25.46 19.32 0.21
N LEU A 636 -24.55 19.31 1.18
CA LEU A 636 -24.87 19.53 2.61
C LEU A 636 -25.45 20.92 2.88
N GLU A 637 -24.83 21.97 2.33
CA GLU A 637 -25.35 23.35 2.43
C GLU A 637 -26.75 23.50 1.79
N TRP A 638 -27.01 22.81 0.67
CA TRP A 638 -28.33 22.81 0.01
C TRP A 638 -29.39 21.97 0.76
N LEU A 639 -28.97 21.04 1.62
CA LEU A 639 -29.85 20.28 2.49
C LEU A 639 -30.28 21.05 3.76
N GLU A 640 -29.61 22.16 4.12
CA GLU A 640 -30.06 23.03 5.22
C GLU A 640 -31.46 23.59 4.93
N GLY A 641 -32.40 23.36 5.85
CA GLY A 641 -33.81 23.76 5.72
C GLY A 641 -34.70 22.84 4.88
N LYS A 642 -34.18 21.73 4.32
CA LYS A 642 -34.95 20.81 3.47
C LYS A 642 -35.86 19.85 4.24
N SER A 643 -37.09 19.70 3.75
CA SER A 643 -38.03 18.67 4.18
C SER A 643 -37.93 17.42 3.30
N ALA A 644 -38.18 16.24 3.87
CA ALA A 644 -38.37 15.00 3.12
C ALA A 644 -39.57 15.08 2.12
N THR A 645 -40.48 16.05 2.33
CA THR A 645 -41.61 16.31 1.44
C THR A 645 -41.27 17.13 0.20
N ASP A 646 -40.08 17.73 0.11
CA ASP A 646 -39.76 18.66 -0.99
C ASP A 646 -39.50 17.91 -2.30
N GLU A 647 -40.08 18.39 -3.41
CA GLU A 647 -39.99 17.68 -4.70
C GLU A 647 -38.57 17.71 -5.30
N ASP A 648 -37.82 18.80 -5.11
CA ASP A 648 -36.41 18.86 -5.56
C ASP A 648 -35.49 17.99 -4.68
N PHE A 649 -35.80 17.85 -3.38
CA PHE A 649 -35.16 16.86 -2.51
C PHE A 649 -35.41 15.43 -3.01
N LYS A 650 -36.66 15.05 -3.27
CA LYS A 650 -37.00 13.71 -3.81
C LYS A 650 -36.29 13.44 -5.14
N GLN A 651 -36.31 14.42 -6.06
CA GLN A 651 -35.65 14.30 -7.35
C GLN A 651 -34.13 14.10 -7.20
N LYS A 652 -33.45 14.87 -6.34
CA LYS A 652 -32.01 14.73 -6.09
C LYS A 652 -31.67 13.41 -5.40
N SER A 653 -32.48 13.00 -4.43
CA SER A 653 -32.33 11.71 -3.73
C SER A 653 -32.44 10.54 -4.71
N GLU A 654 -33.39 10.58 -5.65
CA GLU A 654 -33.53 9.56 -6.69
C GLU A 654 -32.37 9.59 -7.72
N GLU A 655 -31.88 10.76 -8.09
CA GLU A 655 -30.73 10.94 -9.00
C GLU A 655 -29.44 10.32 -8.43
N LEU A 656 -29.05 10.72 -7.21
CA LEU A 656 -27.83 10.20 -6.57
C LEU A 656 -27.96 8.70 -6.26
N SER A 657 -29.17 8.26 -5.85
CA SER A 657 -29.48 6.85 -5.68
C SER A 657 -29.33 6.05 -6.98
N LYS A 658 -29.75 6.58 -8.14
CA LYS A 658 -29.54 5.94 -9.45
C LYS A 658 -28.06 5.81 -9.79
N LEU A 659 -27.25 6.85 -9.56
CA LEU A 659 -25.80 6.83 -9.85
C LEU A 659 -25.08 5.74 -9.03
N GLY A 660 -25.42 5.58 -7.75
CA GLY A 660 -24.84 4.54 -6.89
C GLY A 660 -25.37 3.11 -7.09
N ALA A 661 -26.49 2.93 -7.80
CA ALA A 661 -27.26 1.68 -7.82
C ALA A 661 -26.45 0.45 -8.27
N LYS A 662 -25.54 0.61 -9.24
CA LYS A 662 -24.67 -0.47 -9.72
C LYS A 662 -23.76 -1.00 -8.61
N GLU A 663 -23.07 -0.11 -7.90
CA GLU A 663 -22.14 -0.54 -6.84
C GLU A 663 -22.90 -1.15 -5.67
N ARG A 664 -24.06 -0.61 -5.30
CA ARG A 664 -24.94 -1.23 -4.29
C ARG A 664 -25.32 -2.66 -4.69
N ALA A 665 -25.76 -2.88 -5.93
CA ALA A 665 -26.10 -4.22 -6.42
C ALA A 665 -24.90 -5.19 -6.43
N GLU A 666 -23.69 -4.70 -6.70
CA GLU A 666 -22.48 -5.52 -6.59
C GLU A 666 -22.10 -5.86 -5.14
N GLN A 667 -22.21 -4.90 -4.21
CA GLN A 667 -21.84 -5.10 -2.80
C GLN A 667 -22.90 -5.92 -2.06
N LEU A 668 -24.18 -5.82 -2.43
CA LEU A 668 -25.25 -6.68 -1.93
C LEU A 668 -24.96 -8.15 -2.27
N LYS A 669 -24.67 -8.46 -3.54
CA LYS A 669 -24.28 -9.82 -3.98
C LYS A 669 -23.05 -10.35 -3.22
N LYS A 670 -22.04 -9.48 -3.01
CA LYS A 670 -20.84 -9.82 -2.20
C LYS A 670 -21.21 -10.10 -0.73
N PHE A 671 -22.19 -9.38 -0.16
CA PHE A 671 -22.70 -9.59 1.19
C PHE A 671 -23.55 -10.87 1.31
N GLU A 672 -24.53 -11.08 0.44
CA GLU A 672 -25.39 -12.27 0.40
C GLU A 672 -24.56 -13.56 0.34
N VAL A 673 -23.56 -13.63 -0.53
CA VAL A 673 -22.65 -14.78 -0.64
C VAL A 673 -21.82 -14.97 0.63
N LYS A 674 -21.34 -13.90 1.28
CA LYS A 674 -20.63 -13.94 2.58
C LYS A 674 -21.55 -14.46 3.69
N THR A 675 -22.79 -13.98 3.74
CA THR A 675 -23.79 -14.31 4.77
C THR A 675 -24.32 -15.74 4.60
N ALA A 676 -24.66 -16.17 3.39
CA ALA A 676 -25.00 -17.56 3.09
C ALA A 676 -23.86 -18.53 3.42
N LYS A 677 -22.60 -18.13 3.19
CA LYS A 677 -21.42 -18.91 3.59
C LYS A 677 -21.20 -18.93 5.11
N LYS A 678 -21.53 -17.85 5.84
CA LYS A 678 -21.51 -17.83 7.32
C LYS A 678 -22.60 -18.74 7.89
N LYS A 679 -23.83 -18.67 7.35
CA LYS A 679 -24.95 -19.55 7.76
C LYS A 679 -24.62 -21.02 7.52
N ARG A 680 -24.23 -21.41 6.30
CA ARG A 680 -23.80 -22.78 5.97
C ARG A 680 -22.59 -23.29 6.78
N ALA A 681 -21.79 -22.41 7.37
CA ALA A 681 -20.74 -22.80 8.31
C ALA A 681 -21.31 -23.07 9.70
N ALA A 682 -22.16 -22.17 10.23
CA ALA A 682 -22.86 -22.37 11.51
C ALA A 682 -23.77 -23.60 11.50
N ASP A 683 -24.54 -23.82 10.42
CA ASP A 683 -25.42 -25.00 10.26
C ASP A 683 -24.59 -26.31 10.34
N LYS A 684 -23.39 -26.32 9.77
CA LYS A 684 -22.45 -27.45 9.84
C LYS A 684 -21.81 -27.61 11.22
N ASP A 685 -21.49 -26.52 11.90
CA ASP A 685 -20.95 -26.55 13.27
C ASP A 685 -21.99 -27.16 14.23
N ILE A 686 -23.24 -26.65 14.18
CA ILE A 686 -24.39 -27.15 14.93
C ILE A 686 -24.65 -28.63 14.61
N SER A 687 -24.63 -29.02 13.33
CA SER A 687 -24.76 -30.43 12.93
C SER A 687 -23.64 -31.31 13.50
N SER A 688 -22.40 -30.81 13.56
CA SER A 688 -21.26 -31.53 14.15
C SER A 688 -21.31 -31.62 15.67
N LEU A 689 -21.91 -30.62 16.34
CA LEU A 689 -22.15 -30.63 17.77
C LEU A 689 -23.29 -31.60 18.13
N LEU A 690 -24.37 -31.62 17.33
CA LEU A 690 -25.48 -32.56 17.50
C LEU A 690 -25.06 -34.01 17.25
N SER A 691 -24.25 -34.30 16.22
CA SER A 691 -23.74 -35.66 15.99
C SER A 691 -22.77 -36.11 17.08
N LYS A 692 -21.86 -35.25 17.56
CA LYS A 692 -21.05 -35.52 18.76
C LYS A 692 -21.90 -35.78 20.00
N LYS A 693 -23.00 -35.04 20.19
CA LYS A 693 -23.94 -35.24 21.31
C LYS A 693 -24.78 -36.52 21.17
N ARG A 694 -24.88 -37.10 19.97
CA ARG A 694 -25.54 -38.39 19.69
C ARG A 694 -24.58 -39.56 19.95
N ALA A 695 -23.36 -39.51 19.42
CA ALA A 695 -22.30 -40.49 19.71
C ALA A 695 -22.04 -40.58 21.23
N LYS A 696 -21.96 -39.44 21.92
CA LYS A 696 -21.81 -39.40 23.39
C LYS A 696 -23.06 -39.80 24.19
N LYS A 697 -24.08 -40.37 23.53
CA LYS A 697 -25.24 -41.04 24.12
C LYS A 697 -25.31 -42.53 23.73
N GLU A 698 -24.57 -42.92 22.70
CA GLU A 698 -24.33 -44.32 22.31
C GLU A 698 -23.16 -44.90 23.15
N ASP A 699 -22.13 -44.09 23.45
CA ASP A 699 -21.01 -44.39 24.39
C ASP A 699 -21.45 -44.56 25.88
N THR A 700 -22.75 -44.61 26.19
CA THR A 700 -23.28 -44.70 27.58
C THR A 700 -24.18 -45.90 27.85
N ASP A 701 -24.40 -46.79 26.88
CA ASP A 701 -25.39 -47.88 26.97
C ASP A 701 -24.76 -49.30 27.09
N ASP A 702 -23.43 -49.38 27.30
CA ASP A 702 -22.64 -50.62 27.17
C ASP A 702 -21.93 -51.02 28.49
N SER A 703 -22.60 -50.87 29.64
CA SER A 703 -21.99 -51.17 30.96
C SER A 703 -22.95 -51.53 32.13
N ALA A 704 -23.96 -52.38 31.92
CA ALA A 704 -24.78 -52.90 33.04
C ALA A 704 -25.49 -54.26 32.81
N VAL A 705 -24.75 -55.38 32.75
CA VAL A 705 -25.36 -56.74 32.92
C VAL A 705 -24.47 -57.68 33.75
N ASN A 706 -24.81 -57.82 35.04
CA ASN A 706 -24.80 -59.05 35.85
C ASN A 706 -24.93 -58.66 37.34
N GLY A 707 -26.08 -58.94 37.97
CA GLY A 707 -26.39 -58.42 39.31
C GLY A 707 -27.68 -58.93 39.96
N GLU A 708 -27.89 -60.25 39.91
CA GLU A 708 -28.85 -61.02 40.75
C GLU A 708 -30.35 -60.70 40.67
N VAL A 709 -31.15 -61.52 41.35
CA VAL A 709 -32.63 -61.61 41.25
C VAL A 709 -33.25 -61.30 42.61
N SER A 710 -34.29 -60.46 42.62
CA SER A 710 -35.30 -60.43 43.68
C SER A 710 -36.65 -59.96 43.14
N GLU A 711 -37.74 -60.55 43.64
CA GLU A 711 -39.11 -60.35 43.15
C GLU A 711 -39.82 -59.20 43.89
N ALA A 712 -40.64 -58.40 43.19
CA ALA A 712 -41.90 -57.86 43.73
C ALA A 712 -42.77 -57.17 42.65
N ASN A 713 -44.04 -57.60 42.60
CA ASN A 713 -45.27 -56.89 42.24
C ASN A 713 -45.33 -55.94 41.02
N THR A 714 -46.15 -56.36 40.06
CA THR A 714 -46.98 -55.49 39.21
C THR A 714 -48.10 -54.82 40.02
N GLU A 715 -48.41 -53.55 39.73
CA GLU A 715 -49.70 -52.83 39.83
C GLU A 715 -49.40 -51.31 39.80
N ASP A 716 -50.19 -50.40 39.21
CA ASP A 716 -51.20 -50.48 38.12
C ASP A 716 -51.49 -49.04 37.62
N VAL A 717 -52.45 -48.87 36.71
CA VAL A 717 -53.24 -47.65 36.42
C VAL A 717 -52.55 -46.55 35.59
N LYS A 718 -53.32 -46.05 34.61
CA LYS A 718 -53.09 -44.80 33.86
C LYS A 718 -53.89 -43.70 34.57
N GLU A 719 -53.48 -42.44 34.49
CA GLU A 719 -54.33 -41.36 33.91
C GLU A 719 -53.60 -40.00 33.84
N GLU A 720 -54.36 -38.98 33.45
CA GLU A 720 -54.04 -37.63 32.97
C GLU A 720 -53.17 -36.77 33.91
N GLU A 721 -52.29 -35.92 33.36
CA GLU A 721 -52.58 -34.49 33.14
C GLU A 721 -51.42 -33.73 32.43
N SER A 722 -51.76 -32.56 31.86
CA SER A 722 -50.93 -31.42 31.37
C SER A 722 -49.67 -31.70 30.52
#